data_AF-A0A2V8V286-F1
#
_entry.id   AF-A0A2V8V286-F1
#
_cell.length_a   1.000
_cell.length_b   1.000
_cell.length_c   1.000
_cell.angle_alpha   90.00
_cell.angle_beta   90.00
_cell.angle_gamma   90.00
#
_symmetry.space_group_name_H-M   'P 1'
#
loop_
_entity.id
_entity.type
_entity.pdbx_description
1 polymer ?
#
loop_
_entity_poly.entity_id
_entity_poly.type
_entity_poly.pdbx_seq_one_letter_code
_entity_poly.pdbx_strand_id
1 'polypeptide(L)'
;MLALLTDRKSGEVSTYDVPAPELRPGGILVRTQYSAISAGTERATLELSSKSLLAKAKARPDLVKQVIDYARQNGVKAAFDKVHAKLDTLTTLGYSCAGEVNSVGEEVHGFRPGDRVACGGGGYANHAEMNFVPRNLAVLIPSQVSTMAASLTTVGAIALQGLRQADIRIGEAIAVIGAGLVGVLTIQIARAAGCRVVAIDLSPGRVASAVEFGADLALAADNPALVSSIKEFSRYGVDAAILTAATRSAEPAEMAAGILRDRGRIVVVGDVGLGVSRSVMYAKELSMALSRSYGPGRYEPQYEEGGIDYPIGYVRWTEQRNMEAFLDLLASGQIDVTRLLEHRYNITEGAKAYADLKNGPYTAILEYSGASTVSKKNVPAVVAVRTRIADEVGVGCIGAGSFASSVIFPGLQSIKGVRLQSVGTTSGASAASAKQAFKFENAEPPSELLNNPHVGTVFILTRHDTHATLVAQALLAGKPVFVEKPLAVDREQLAQLQEVYDAQILAGCAPFVMVGFNRRFAPFTEKIRQFFAKRREPMLIHARVNAGYIPHDHWIHGAGGRIVGEFCHFVDWARSAIGSPIYSVAATGLPDGTQYRSDNIAVTLKFADGSVANLLYLANGDRSIPKEFFEVFCQGAIARLQDFRTLELARNGEVQKFKSVQDKGHHRELQLTIEAIRSGKPSPIPFEELVEVTETTFLVQRALATGEVIRLAQTDRAPTRSAPPPEMPNSVQRNSAATGDVACA
;
A
#
# COMPACT_ATOMS: atom_id res chain seq x y z
N MET A 1 12.87 -0.44 18.39
CA MET A 1 13.17 -1.84 17.97
C MET A 1 14.21 -1.78 16.86
N LEU A 2 15.12 -2.74 16.79
CA LEU A 2 16.13 -2.78 15.74
C LEU A 2 15.55 -3.31 14.43
N ALA A 3 15.87 -2.63 13.34
CA ALA A 3 15.59 -3.07 11.98
C ALA A 3 16.78 -2.77 11.06
N LEU A 4 17.07 -3.69 10.14
CA LEU A 4 18.10 -3.52 9.13
C LEU A 4 17.49 -2.85 7.89
N LEU A 5 17.96 -1.65 7.57
CA LEU A 5 17.46 -0.84 6.47
C LEU A 5 18.58 -0.47 5.51
N THR A 6 18.21 -0.19 4.26
CA THR A 6 19.13 0.38 3.26
C THR A 6 18.75 1.81 2.92
N ASP A 7 19.74 2.69 2.90
CA ASP A 7 19.60 4.04 2.37
C ASP A 7 19.49 3.98 0.83
N ARG A 8 18.41 4.53 0.26
CA ARG A 8 18.17 4.45 -1.20
C ARG A 8 19.12 5.30 -2.03
N LYS A 9 19.77 6.27 -1.42
CA LYS A 9 20.69 7.20 -2.08
C LYS A 9 22.10 6.62 -2.10
N SER A 10 22.63 6.18 -0.95
CA SER A 10 23.97 5.60 -0.84
C SER A 10 24.01 4.10 -1.15
N GLY A 11 22.90 3.39 -0.93
CA GLY A 11 22.85 1.92 -0.96
C GLY A 11 23.47 1.27 0.27
N GLU A 12 23.87 2.05 1.27
CA GLU A 12 24.45 1.57 2.52
C GLU A 12 23.42 0.80 3.34
N VAL A 13 23.83 -0.29 3.98
CA VAL A 13 23.01 -1.09 4.88
C VAL A 13 23.42 -0.79 6.31
N SER A 14 22.46 -0.49 7.17
CA SER A 14 22.72 -0.18 8.58
C SER A 14 21.54 -0.58 9.46
N THR A 15 21.83 -0.79 10.74
CA THR A 15 20.81 -1.10 11.75
C THR A 15 20.27 0.21 12.32
N TYR A 16 18.94 0.34 12.35
CA TYR A 16 18.24 1.52 12.85
C TYR A 16 17.35 1.16 14.02
N ASP A 17 17.24 2.06 15.00
CA ASP A 17 16.15 2.01 15.97
C ASP A 17 14.90 2.62 15.33
N VAL A 18 13.87 1.79 15.19
CA VAL A 18 12.59 2.14 14.60
C VAL A 18 11.43 1.80 15.54
N PRO A 19 10.28 2.47 15.44
CA PRO A 19 9.08 2.08 16.17
C PRO A 19 8.64 0.66 15.84
N ALA A 20 8.07 -0.05 16.82
CA ALA A 20 7.40 -1.31 16.54
C ALA A 20 6.19 -1.06 15.61
N PRO A 21 5.90 -1.97 14.67
CA PRO A 21 4.71 -1.86 13.85
C PRO A 21 3.45 -2.06 14.69
N GLU A 22 2.34 -1.46 14.28
CA GLU A 22 1.05 -1.65 14.93
C GLU A 22 0.35 -2.93 14.45
N LEU A 23 -0.42 -3.53 15.37
CA LEU A 23 -1.31 -4.63 15.05
C LEU A 23 -2.47 -4.11 14.19
N ARG A 24 -2.81 -4.86 13.13
CA ARG A 24 -3.97 -4.60 12.27
C ARG A 24 -4.93 -5.78 12.29
N PRO A 25 -6.23 -5.59 12.02
CA PRO A 25 -7.26 -6.63 12.15
C PRO A 25 -6.95 -7.93 11.40
N GLY A 26 -6.47 -7.85 10.15
CA GLY A 26 -6.21 -9.01 9.29
C GLY A 26 -4.81 -9.67 9.40
N GLY A 27 -4.04 -9.38 10.45
CA GLY A 27 -2.70 -9.96 10.60
C GLY A 27 -2.25 -10.19 12.04
N ILE A 28 -0.97 -10.51 12.18
CA ILE A 28 -0.33 -10.83 13.45
C ILE A 28 0.91 -9.96 13.65
N LEU A 29 1.24 -9.67 14.91
CA LEU A 29 2.57 -9.18 15.27
C LEU A 29 3.45 -10.35 15.64
N VAL A 30 4.61 -10.46 15.01
CA VAL A 30 5.57 -11.54 15.20
C VAL A 30 6.86 -10.98 15.76
N ARG A 31 7.24 -11.48 16.94
CA ARG A 31 8.57 -11.25 17.51
C ARG A 31 9.54 -12.18 16.78
N THR A 32 10.34 -11.59 15.89
CA THR A 32 11.31 -12.33 15.09
C THR A 32 12.40 -12.92 15.98
N GLN A 33 12.69 -14.21 15.83
CA GLN A 33 13.83 -14.87 16.48
C GLN A 33 14.98 -15.07 15.48
N TYR A 34 14.63 -15.37 14.23
CA TYR A 34 15.58 -15.61 13.14
C TYR A 34 15.05 -15.05 11.82
N SER A 35 15.94 -14.56 10.97
CA SER A 35 15.60 -14.24 9.57
C SER A 35 16.75 -14.59 8.65
N ALA A 36 16.45 -15.10 7.46
CA ALA A 36 17.47 -15.54 6.51
C ALA A 36 17.70 -14.50 5.43
N ILE A 37 18.96 -14.14 5.20
CA ILE A 37 19.36 -13.25 4.09
C ILE A 37 19.53 -14.10 2.83
N SER A 38 18.81 -13.74 1.77
CA SER A 38 18.99 -14.36 0.46
C SER A 38 19.91 -13.54 -0.42
N ALA A 39 21.15 -14.03 -0.60
CA ALA A 39 22.20 -13.34 -1.33
C ALA A 39 21.85 -13.01 -2.79
N GLY A 40 20.89 -13.71 -3.42
CA GLY A 40 20.48 -13.42 -4.80
C GLY A 40 19.49 -12.25 -4.88
N THR A 41 18.32 -12.41 -4.25
CA THR A 41 17.19 -11.47 -4.34
C THR A 41 17.50 -10.12 -3.68
N GLU A 42 18.16 -10.15 -2.52
CA GLU A 42 18.44 -8.93 -1.77
C GLU A 42 19.64 -8.17 -2.35
N ARG A 43 20.61 -8.88 -2.91
CA ARG A 43 21.70 -8.25 -3.66
C ARG A 43 21.18 -7.54 -4.91
N ALA A 44 20.21 -8.09 -5.64
CA ALA A 44 19.60 -7.36 -6.75
C ALA A 44 18.96 -6.04 -6.28
N THR A 45 18.36 -6.04 -5.08
CA THR A 45 17.80 -4.85 -4.44
C THR A 45 18.90 -3.84 -4.07
N LEU A 46 20.02 -4.30 -3.50
CA LEU A 46 21.18 -3.47 -3.13
C LEU A 46 21.99 -2.96 -4.34
N GLU A 47 22.14 -3.76 -5.40
CA GLU A 47 22.77 -3.35 -6.66
C GLU A 47 21.93 -2.30 -7.40
N LEU A 48 20.62 -2.27 -7.18
CA LEU A 48 19.76 -1.21 -7.68
C LEU A 48 19.89 0.07 -6.85
N SER A 49 20.00 -0.05 -5.51
CA SER A 49 20.13 1.10 -4.59
C SER A 49 21.53 1.76 -4.64
N SER A 50 22.58 1.01 -4.96
CA SER A 50 23.97 1.50 -5.11
C SER A 50 24.31 2.13 -6.47
N LYS A 51 23.40 2.07 -7.46
CA LYS A 51 23.62 2.68 -8.79
C LYS A 51 23.58 4.22 -8.75
N SER A 52 24.36 4.85 -9.63
CA SER A 52 24.26 6.30 -9.88
C SER A 52 22.85 6.68 -10.33
N LEU A 53 22.43 7.93 -10.10
CA LEU A 53 21.09 8.41 -10.48
C LEU A 53 20.80 8.22 -11.97
N LEU A 54 21.81 8.40 -12.82
CA LEU A 54 21.70 8.20 -14.27
C LEU A 54 21.45 6.72 -14.62
N ALA A 55 22.13 5.81 -13.94
CA ALA A 55 21.96 4.37 -14.11
C ALA A 55 20.61 3.87 -13.56
N LYS A 56 20.13 4.43 -12.44
CA LYS A 56 18.77 4.20 -11.91
C LYS A 56 17.70 4.66 -12.89
N ALA A 57 17.88 5.86 -13.47
CA ALA A 57 16.99 6.41 -14.49
C ALA A 57 16.94 5.52 -15.75
N LYS A 58 18.10 5.05 -16.24
CA LYS A 58 18.17 4.13 -17.39
C LYS A 58 17.50 2.78 -17.12
N ALA A 59 17.57 2.28 -15.89
CA ALA A 59 16.93 1.02 -15.49
C ALA A 59 15.40 1.12 -15.36
N ARG A 60 14.86 2.34 -15.21
CA ARG A 60 13.42 2.60 -15.02
C ARG A 60 12.93 3.73 -15.94
N PRO A 61 12.90 3.51 -17.26
CA PRO A 61 12.48 4.53 -18.23
C PRO A 61 11.01 4.95 -18.04
N ASP A 62 10.18 4.07 -17.48
CA ASP A 62 8.81 4.34 -17.06
C ASP A 62 8.73 5.45 -16.00
N LEU A 63 9.57 5.40 -14.98
CA LEU A 63 9.62 6.42 -13.92
C LEU A 63 10.17 7.74 -14.46
N VAL A 64 11.15 7.71 -15.37
CA VAL A 64 11.68 8.92 -16.02
C VAL A 64 10.58 9.63 -16.79
N LYS A 65 9.76 8.89 -17.56
CA LYS A 65 8.62 9.45 -18.27
C LYS A 65 7.63 10.11 -17.30
N GLN A 66 7.30 9.45 -16.19
CA GLN A 66 6.42 10.02 -15.16
C GLN A 66 6.97 11.32 -14.56
N VAL A 67 8.28 11.40 -14.33
CA VAL A 67 8.93 12.62 -13.81
C VAL A 67 8.88 13.75 -14.85
N ILE A 68 9.12 13.46 -16.13
CA ILE A 68 9.01 14.45 -17.21
C ILE A 68 7.58 14.98 -17.33
N ASP A 69 6.60 14.09 -17.34
CA ASP A 69 5.18 14.46 -17.42
C ASP A 69 4.77 15.30 -16.19
N TYR A 70 5.23 14.92 -14.99
CA TYR A 70 5.02 15.69 -13.78
C TYR A 70 5.69 17.07 -13.83
N ALA A 71 6.92 17.16 -14.36
CA ALA A 71 7.65 18.42 -14.52
C ALA A 71 6.97 19.36 -15.51
N ARG A 72 6.39 18.84 -16.60
CA ARG A 72 5.60 19.64 -17.56
C ARG A 72 4.37 20.25 -16.91
N GLN A 73 3.71 19.52 -16.01
CA GLN A 73 2.48 19.96 -15.35
C GLN A 73 2.73 20.87 -14.13
N ASN A 74 3.73 20.56 -13.32
CA ASN A 74 3.94 21.17 -12.00
C ASN A 74 5.23 22.02 -11.92
N GLY A 75 6.04 22.02 -12.98
CA GLY A 75 7.33 22.69 -13.04
C GLY A 75 8.50 21.78 -12.64
N VAL A 76 9.70 22.13 -13.13
CA VAL A 76 10.93 21.33 -12.95
C VAL A 76 11.34 21.27 -11.47
N LYS A 77 11.22 22.37 -10.73
CA LYS A 77 11.57 22.42 -9.30
C LYS A 77 10.72 21.43 -8.49
N ALA A 78 9.39 21.44 -8.66
CA ALA A 78 8.50 20.52 -7.97
C ALA A 78 8.78 19.05 -8.32
N ALA A 79 9.18 18.77 -9.56
CA ALA A 79 9.59 17.42 -9.97
C ALA A 79 10.91 17.00 -9.31
N PHE A 80 11.89 17.90 -9.25
CA PHE A 80 13.16 17.67 -8.57
C PHE A 80 12.95 17.39 -7.08
N ASP A 81 12.19 18.25 -6.38
CA ASP A 81 11.91 18.11 -4.95
C ASP A 81 11.22 16.77 -4.65
N LYS A 82 10.26 16.37 -5.49
CA LYS A 82 9.55 15.08 -5.38
C LYS A 82 10.46 13.86 -5.57
N VAL A 83 11.40 13.93 -6.52
CA VAL A 83 12.38 12.86 -6.75
C VAL A 83 13.37 12.79 -5.60
N HIS A 84 13.87 13.95 -5.14
CA HIS A 84 14.81 14.02 -4.02
C HIS A 84 14.21 13.46 -2.73
N ALA A 85 12.99 13.88 -2.38
CA ALA A 85 12.27 13.37 -1.21
C ALA A 85 12.07 11.85 -1.25
N LYS A 86 11.94 11.25 -2.45
CA LYS A 86 11.80 9.79 -2.60
C LYS A 86 13.15 9.06 -2.51
N LEU A 87 14.24 9.71 -2.91
CA LEU A 87 15.59 9.16 -2.83
C LEU A 87 16.15 9.19 -1.40
N ASP A 88 15.75 10.16 -0.58
CA ASP A 88 16.16 10.26 0.82
C ASP A 88 15.33 9.33 1.76
N THR A 89 14.65 8.31 1.23
CA THR A 89 13.88 7.34 2.03
C THR A 89 14.70 6.08 2.33
N LEU A 90 14.51 5.50 3.52
CA LEU A 90 15.05 4.18 3.87
C LEU A 90 14.15 3.09 3.27
N THR A 91 14.75 1.96 2.90
CA THR A 91 14.02 0.78 2.41
C THR A 91 14.26 -0.40 3.34
N THR A 92 13.21 -1.15 3.63
CA THR A 92 13.32 -2.38 4.42
C THR A 92 14.01 -3.48 3.62
N LEU A 93 14.76 -4.33 4.33
CA LEU A 93 15.37 -5.53 3.79
C LEU A 93 14.71 -6.78 4.40
N GLY A 94 14.94 -7.93 3.77
CA GLY A 94 14.36 -9.21 4.21
C GLY A 94 12.94 -9.48 3.71
N TYR A 95 12.64 -10.77 3.58
CA TYR A 95 11.33 -11.28 3.18
C TYR A 95 11.03 -12.68 3.73
N SER A 96 11.89 -13.21 4.61
CA SER A 96 11.80 -14.56 5.17
C SER A 96 12.29 -14.54 6.61
N CYS A 97 11.36 -14.71 7.56
CA CYS A 97 11.69 -14.73 8.98
C CYS A 97 10.86 -15.76 9.74
N ALA A 98 11.30 -16.09 10.94
CA ALA A 98 10.62 -17.00 11.83
C ALA A 98 10.75 -16.53 13.28
N GLY A 99 9.71 -16.77 14.07
CA GLY A 99 9.63 -16.26 15.42
C GLY A 99 8.38 -16.72 16.14
N GLU A 100 7.90 -15.88 17.04
CA GLU A 100 6.77 -16.16 17.91
C GLU A 100 5.69 -15.09 17.74
N VAL A 101 4.43 -15.52 17.67
CA VAL A 101 3.28 -14.61 17.64
C VAL A 101 3.23 -13.84 18.96
N ASN A 102 3.36 -12.52 18.88
CA ASN A 102 3.19 -11.63 20.02
C ASN A 102 1.72 -11.29 20.26
N SER A 103 1.01 -10.90 19.20
CA SER A 103 -0.40 -10.46 19.24
C SER A 103 -1.12 -10.82 17.95
N VAL A 104 -2.44 -11.03 18.01
CA VAL A 104 -3.29 -11.48 16.90
C VAL A 104 -4.40 -10.46 16.67
N GLY A 105 -4.61 -10.05 15.41
CA GLY A 105 -5.67 -9.13 15.02
C GLY A 105 -7.06 -9.77 15.11
N GLU A 106 -8.09 -8.94 15.26
CA GLU A 106 -9.46 -9.39 15.54
C GLU A 106 -10.08 -10.28 14.44
N GLU A 107 -9.65 -10.11 13.19
CA GLU A 107 -10.15 -10.86 12.02
C GLU A 107 -9.31 -12.13 11.73
N VAL A 108 -8.29 -12.40 12.53
CA VAL A 108 -7.41 -13.53 12.33
C VAL A 108 -7.84 -14.72 13.18
N HIS A 109 -7.98 -15.87 12.51
CA HIS A 109 -8.21 -17.16 13.14
C HIS A 109 -7.02 -18.10 12.83
N GLY A 110 -6.78 -19.08 13.71
CA GLY A 110 -5.74 -20.09 13.51
C GLY A 110 -4.37 -19.77 14.12
N PHE A 111 -4.18 -18.58 14.70
CA PHE A 111 -2.98 -18.18 15.45
C PHE A 111 -3.33 -17.74 16.86
N ARG A 112 -2.39 -17.92 17.79
CA ARG A 112 -2.47 -17.49 19.18
C ARG A 112 -1.13 -16.90 19.62
N PRO A 113 -1.12 -15.93 20.55
CA PRO A 113 0.12 -15.48 21.19
C PRO A 113 0.91 -16.68 21.75
N GLY A 114 2.21 -16.73 21.46
CA GLY A 114 3.08 -17.86 21.81
C GLY A 114 3.31 -18.88 20.69
N ASP A 115 2.49 -18.87 19.63
CA ASP A 115 2.69 -19.79 18.51
C ASP A 115 4.00 -19.52 17.78
N ARG A 116 4.73 -20.58 17.42
CA ARG A 116 5.92 -20.48 16.57
C ARG A 116 5.48 -20.40 15.11
N VAL A 117 5.92 -19.36 14.40
CA VAL A 117 5.50 -19.09 13.02
C VAL A 117 6.67 -18.78 12.10
N ALA A 118 6.57 -19.25 10.85
CA ALA A 118 7.40 -18.81 9.74
C ALA A 118 6.60 -17.83 8.87
N CYS A 119 7.26 -16.77 8.41
CA CYS A 119 6.64 -15.62 7.77
C CYS A 119 7.34 -15.28 6.45
N GLY A 120 6.54 -14.82 5.48
CA GLY A 120 6.99 -14.43 4.15
C GLY A 120 6.56 -13.03 3.72
N GLY A 121 7.12 -12.58 2.60
CA GLY A 121 6.72 -11.36 1.91
C GLY A 121 7.63 -10.16 2.19
N GLY A 122 8.18 -9.59 1.13
CA GLY A 122 8.96 -8.35 1.21
C GLY A 122 8.07 -7.18 1.64
N GLY A 123 8.52 -6.42 2.65
CA GLY A 123 7.72 -5.39 3.31
C GLY A 123 6.94 -5.90 4.53
N TYR A 124 6.80 -7.22 4.70
CA TYR A 124 6.11 -7.85 5.83
C TYR A 124 7.07 -8.64 6.72
N ALA A 125 7.75 -9.65 6.19
CA ALA A 125 8.73 -10.48 6.90
C ALA A 125 10.15 -9.88 6.81
N ASN A 126 10.31 -8.65 7.29
CA ASN A 126 11.56 -7.89 7.18
C ASN A 126 12.62 -8.35 8.20
N HIS A 127 13.88 -7.93 8.00
CA HIS A 127 14.95 -8.05 8.99
C HIS A 127 14.76 -7.05 10.14
N ALA A 128 13.83 -7.35 11.04
CA ALA A 128 13.46 -6.52 12.18
C ALA A 128 13.02 -7.37 13.37
N GLU A 129 13.22 -6.85 14.59
CA GLU A 129 12.85 -7.54 15.85
C GLU A 129 11.35 -7.84 15.97
N MET A 130 10.50 -6.98 15.41
CA MET A 130 9.05 -7.16 15.36
C MET A 130 8.53 -6.88 13.96
N ASN A 131 7.70 -7.76 13.43
CA ASN A 131 7.07 -7.60 12.13
C ASN A 131 5.54 -7.70 12.25
N PHE A 132 4.82 -6.84 11.55
CA PHE A 132 3.43 -7.11 11.22
C PHE A 132 3.38 -8.01 9.97
N VAL A 133 2.66 -9.12 10.06
CA VAL A 133 2.54 -10.09 8.97
C VAL A 133 1.06 -10.39 8.73
N PRO A 134 0.53 -10.19 7.51
CA PRO A 134 -0.82 -10.63 7.17
C PRO A 134 -0.99 -12.15 7.33
N ARG A 135 -2.20 -12.60 7.68
CA ARG A 135 -2.47 -14.02 8.00
C ARG A 135 -2.03 -15.02 6.92
N ASN A 136 -2.21 -14.70 5.65
CA ASN A 136 -1.88 -15.60 4.53
C ASN A 136 -0.38 -15.62 4.18
N LEU A 137 0.42 -14.79 4.86
CA LEU A 137 1.87 -14.75 4.75
C LEU A 137 2.57 -15.34 6.00
N ALA A 138 1.82 -16.01 6.87
CA ALA A 138 2.35 -16.71 8.04
C ALA A 138 1.85 -18.17 8.08
N VAL A 139 2.69 -19.06 8.61
CA VAL A 139 2.38 -20.48 8.81
C VAL A 139 2.93 -20.98 10.15
N LEU A 140 2.25 -21.92 10.79
CA LEU A 140 2.72 -22.52 12.04
C LEU A 140 3.94 -23.42 11.79
N ILE A 141 4.91 -23.38 12.71
CA ILE A 141 6.11 -24.22 12.66
C ILE A 141 5.84 -25.55 13.36
N PRO A 142 5.94 -26.70 12.66
CA PRO A 142 5.79 -28.03 13.27
C PRO A 142 6.72 -28.23 14.47
N SER A 143 6.32 -29.03 15.46
CA SER A 143 7.09 -29.24 16.70
C SER A 143 8.53 -29.73 16.43
N GLN A 144 8.71 -30.52 15.38
CA GLN A 144 9.97 -31.13 14.96
C GLN A 144 10.93 -30.13 14.30
N VAL A 145 10.43 -29.01 13.79
CA VAL A 145 11.22 -28.01 13.07
C VAL A 145 11.66 -26.92 14.04
N SER A 146 12.95 -26.59 14.03
CA SER A 146 13.49 -25.48 14.82
C SER A 146 13.09 -24.14 14.20
N THR A 147 12.89 -23.10 15.02
CA THR A 147 12.56 -21.76 14.52
C THR A 147 13.63 -21.23 13.55
N MET A 148 14.90 -21.56 13.81
CA MET A 148 16.01 -21.17 12.94
C MET A 148 15.89 -21.80 11.55
N ALA A 149 15.64 -23.10 11.45
CA ALA A 149 15.43 -23.77 10.15
C ALA A 149 14.20 -23.19 9.43
N ALA A 150 13.13 -22.92 10.17
CA ALA A 150 11.91 -22.32 9.64
C ALA A 150 12.11 -20.89 9.09
N SER A 151 13.21 -20.19 9.42
CA SER A 151 13.51 -18.88 8.82
C SER A 151 13.77 -18.93 7.31
N LEU A 152 14.06 -20.13 6.76
CA LEU A 152 14.24 -20.38 5.33
C LEU A 152 12.93 -20.71 4.59
N THR A 153 11.79 -20.73 5.27
CA THR A 153 10.52 -21.25 4.72
C THR A 153 10.09 -20.57 3.43
N THR A 154 10.15 -19.24 3.36
CA THR A 154 9.77 -18.50 2.15
C THR A 154 10.72 -18.80 0.99
N VAL A 155 12.00 -19.00 1.27
CA VAL A 155 13.01 -19.38 0.25
C VAL A 155 12.76 -20.80 -0.26
N GLY A 156 12.44 -21.73 0.65
CA GLY A 156 12.04 -23.09 0.30
C GLY A 156 10.75 -23.14 -0.53
N ALA A 157 9.79 -22.28 -0.21
CA ALA A 157 8.54 -22.12 -0.97
C ALA A 157 8.80 -21.64 -2.41
N ILE A 158 9.80 -20.76 -2.63
CA ILE A 158 10.24 -20.34 -3.98
C ILE A 158 10.79 -21.53 -4.78
N ALA A 159 11.62 -22.37 -4.15
CA ALA A 159 12.17 -23.57 -4.77
C ALA A 159 11.06 -24.58 -5.14
N LEU A 160 10.11 -24.82 -4.22
CA LEU A 160 8.93 -25.66 -4.47
C LEU A 160 8.10 -25.16 -5.65
N GLN A 161 7.84 -23.85 -5.71
CA GLN A 161 7.05 -23.28 -6.80
C GLN A 161 7.74 -23.45 -8.16
N GLY A 162 9.07 -23.33 -8.22
CA GLY A 162 9.85 -23.62 -9.42
C GLY A 162 9.64 -25.05 -9.93
N LEU A 163 9.69 -26.04 -9.05
CA LEU A 163 9.44 -27.45 -9.42
C LEU A 163 7.98 -27.71 -9.81
N ARG A 164 7.02 -27.03 -9.16
CA ARG A 164 5.60 -27.12 -9.54
C ARG A 164 5.32 -26.58 -10.93
N GLN A 165 6.00 -25.50 -11.34
CA GLN A 165 5.90 -24.98 -12.71
C GLN A 165 6.54 -25.91 -13.75
N ALA A 166 7.48 -26.77 -13.34
CA ALA A 166 8.06 -27.77 -14.22
C ALA A 166 7.15 -29.00 -14.42
N ASP A 167 6.10 -29.17 -13.61
CA ASP A 167 5.21 -30.34 -13.65
C ASP A 167 5.98 -31.67 -13.63
N ILE A 168 6.95 -31.77 -12.72
CA ILE A 168 7.87 -32.92 -12.64
C ILE A 168 7.14 -34.23 -12.30
N ARG A 169 7.66 -35.34 -12.80
CA ARG A 169 7.18 -36.70 -12.53
C ARG A 169 8.27 -37.56 -11.87
N ILE A 170 7.84 -38.54 -11.08
CA ILE A 170 8.75 -39.50 -10.42
C ILE A 170 9.62 -40.18 -11.47
N GLY A 171 10.93 -40.22 -11.24
CA GLY A 171 11.91 -40.83 -12.13
C GLY A 171 12.49 -39.90 -13.21
N GLU A 172 11.93 -38.71 -13.41
CA GLU A 172 12.47 -37.73 -14.38
C GLU A 172 13.86 -37.23 -13.99
N ALA A 173 14.66 -36.88 -15.00
CA ALA A 173 15.97 -36.26 -14.85
C ALA A 173 15.84 -34.72 -14.92
N ILE A 174 16.29 -34.02 -13.89
CA ILE A 174 16.13 -32.57 -13.73
C ILE A 174 17.51 -31.90 -13.66
N ALA A 175 17.72 -30.85 -14.44
CA ALA A 175 18.88 -29.99 -14.29
C ALA A 175 18.54 -28.77 -13.41
N VAL A 176 19.39 -28.45 -12.45
CA VAL A 176 19.33 -27.21 -11.66
C VAL A 176 20.53 -26.35 -12.04
N ILE A 177 20.28 -25.23 -12.73
CA ILE A 177 21.31 -24.31 -13.23
C ILE A 177 21.41 -23.12 -12.28
N GLY A 178 22.48 -23.10 -11.49
CA GLY A 178 22.74 -22.18 -10.39
C GLY A 178 22.55 -22.85 -9.03
N ALA A 179 23.59 -23.49 -8.50
CA ALA A 179 23.60 -24.14 -7.20
C ALA A 179 23.85 -23.12 -6.06
N GLY A 180 23.11 -22.01 -6.05
CA GLY A 180 23.01 -21.08 -4.91
C GLY A 180 21.97 -21.56 -3.89
N LEU A 181 21.54 -20.69 -2.95
CA LEU A 181 20.59 -21.05 -1.88
C LEU A 181 19.29 -21.69 -2.41
N VAL A 182 18.61 -21.04 -3.36
CA VAL A 182 17.38 -21.58 -3.98
C VAL A 182 17.70 -22.86 -4.76
N GLY A 183 18.86 -22.92 -5.42
CA GLY A 183 19.30 -24.09 -6.18
C GLY A 183 19.48 -25.32 -5.31
N VAL A 184 20.20 -25.22 -4.19
CA VAL A 184 20.43 -26.36 -3.28
C VAL A 184 19.16 -26.84 -2.59
N LEU A 185 18.22 -25.93 -2.30
CA LEU A 185 16.89 -26.33 -1.83
C LEU A 185 16.10 -27.03 -2.95
N THR A 186 16.17 -26.54 -4.18
CA THR A 186 15.53 -27.15 -5.36
C THR A 186 16.07 -28.57 -5.60
N ILE A 187 17.38 -28.79 -5.47
CA ILE A 187 18.01 -30.11 -5.60
C ILE A 187 17.40 -31.09 -4.59
N GLN A 188 17.37 -30.72 -3.32
CA GLN A 188 16.82 -31.57 -2.25
C GLN A 188 15.34 -31.88 -2.46
N ILE A 189 14.52 -30.88 -2.81
CA ILE A 189 13.09 -31.07 -3.05
C ILE A 189 12.85 -31.98 -4.27
N ALA A 190 13.60 -31.80 -5.36
CA ALA A 190 13.47 -32.64 -6.54
C ALA A 190 13.84 -34.11 -6.24
N ARG A 191 14.88 -34.33 -5.42
CA ARG A 191 15.23 -35.67 -4.93
C ARG A 191 14.14 -36.29 -4.07
N ALA A 192 13.57 -35.51 -3.14
CA ALA A 192 12.44 -35.95 -2.31
C ALA A 192 11.19 -36.30 -3.15
N ALA A 193 11.01 -35.62 -4.30
CA ALA A 193 9.95 -35.93 -5.27
C ALA A 193 10.25 -37.17 -6.14
N GLY A 194 11.38 -37.85 -5.95
CA GLY A 194 11.77 -39.06 -6.68
C GLY A 194 12.44 -38.78 -8.04
N CYS A 195 12.93 -37.56 -8.27
CA CYS A 195 13.67 -37.21 -9.48
C CYS A 195 15.18 -37.50 -9.34
N ARG A 196 15.84 -37.60 -10.49
CA ARG A 196 17.31 -37.66 -10.60
C ARG A 196 17.83 -36.27 -10.95
N VAL A 197 18.80 -35.75 -10.23
CA VAL A 197 19.16 -34.33 -10.29
C VAL A 197 20.60 -34.14 -10.73
N VAL A 198 20.81 -33.31 -11.76
CA VAL A 198 22.11 -32.76 -12.13
C VAL A 198 22.20 -31.28 -11.74
N ALA A 199 23.22 -30.90 -10.99
CA ALA A 199 23.50 -29.53 -10.62
C ALA A 199 24.57 -28.91 -11.54
N ILE A 200 24.36 -27.67 -11.94
CA ILE A 200 25.32 -26.94 -12.79
C ILE A 200 25.58 -25.56 -12.16
N ASP A 201 26.84 -25.20 -11.96
CA ASP A 201 27.23 -23.90 -11.43
C ASP A 201 28.58 -23.43 -12.01
N LEU A 202 28.87 -22.12 -11.89
CA LEU A 202 30.14 -21.53 -12.28
C LEU A 202 31.20 -21.66 -11.18
N SER A 203 30.78 -21.74 -9.92
CA SER A 203 31.67 -21.83 -8.77
C SER A 203 32.08 -23.28 -8.50
N PRO A 204 33.37 -23.63 -8.56
CA PRO A 204 33.84 -24.98 -8.24
C PRO A 204 33.42 -25.44 -6.84
N GLY A 205 33.40 -24.53 -5.87
CA GLY A 205 32.95 -24.82 -4.50
C GLY A 205 31.46 -25.18 -4.44
N ARG A 206 30.61 -24.50 -5.22
CA ARG A 206 29.17 -24.82 -5.30
C ARG A 206 28.92 -26.13 -6.04
N VAL A 207 29.70 -26.42 -7.09
CA VAL A 207 29.65 -27.70 -7.81
C VAL A 207 29.98 -28.85 -6.86
N ALA A 208 31.07 -28.75 -6.10
CA ALA A 208 31.48 -29.79 -5.16
C ALA A 208 30.43 -30.05 -4.06
N SER A 209 29.85 -28.99 -3.49
CA SER A 209 28.87 -29.11 -2.40
C SER A 209 27.46 -29.46 -2.88
N ALA A 210 27.12 -29.29 -4.15
CA ALA A 210 25.81 -29.66 -4.67
C ALA A 210 25.50 -31.17 -4.51
N VAL A 211 26.51 -32.03 -4.60
CA VAL A 211 26.38 -33.48 -4.35
C VAL A 211 26.01 -33.75 -2.91
N GLU A 212 26.57 -32.99 -1.97
CA GLU A 212 26.27 -33.09 -0.54
C GLU A 212 24.83 -32.65 -0.23
N PHE A 213 24.24 -31.81 -1.08
CA PHE A 213 22.81 -31.45 -1.04
C PHE A 213 21.94 -32.41 -1.88
N GLY A 214 22.47 -33.55 -2.31
CA GLY A 214 21.70 -34.62 -2.94
C GLY A 214 21.69 -34.62 -4.46
N ALA A 215 22.48 -33.78 -5.14
CA ALA A 215 22.63 -33.91 -6.60
C ALA A 215 23.30 -35.26 -6.93
N ASP A 216 22.75 -35.99 -7.90
CA ASP A 216 23.34 -37.24 -8.38
C ASP A 216 24.58 -36.99 -9.24
N LEU A 217 24.62 -35.82 -9.90
CA LEU A 217 25.74 -35.36 -10.71
C LEU A 217 25.89 -33.85 -10.53
N ALA A 218 27.12 -33.35 -10.41
CA ALA A 218 27.39 -31.92 -10.38
C ALA A 218 28.50 -31.56 -11.37
N LEU A 219 28.27 -30.53 -12.20
CA LEU A 219 29.17 -30.15 -13.28
C LEU A 219 29.44 -28.65 -13.27
N ALA A 220 30.67 -28.27 -13.58
CA ALA A 220 31.00 -26.89 -13.88
C ALA A 220 30.33 -26.46 -15.21
N ALA A 221 29.80 -25.25 -15.26
CA ALA A 221 29.10 -24.71 -16.43
C ALA A 221 29.98 -24.63 -17.70
N ASP A 222 31.30 -24.50 -17.54
CA ASP A 222 32.30 -24.45 -18.62
C ASP A 222 32.92 -25.82 -18.94
N ASN A 223 32.43 -26.91 -18.33
CA ASN A 223 32.93 -28.25 -18.59
C ASN A 223 32.72 -28.64 -20.06
N PRO A 224 33.79 -28.93 -20.84
CA PRO A 224 33.66 -29.30 -22.26
C PRO A 224 32.82 -30.56 -22.51
N ALA A 225 32.72 -31.44 -21.52
CA ALA A 225 31.93 -32.68 -21.57
C ALA A 225 30.51 -32.51 -21.00
N LEU A 226 30.06 -31.29 -20.65
CA LEU A 226 28.80 -31.06 -19.95
C LEU A 226 27.59 -31.72 -20.64
N VAL A 227 27.44 -31.49 -21.94
CA VAL A 227 26.31 -32.05 -22.72
C VAL A 227 26.39 -33.58 -22.81
N SER A 228 27.58 -34.14 -23.05
CA SER A 228 27.76 -35.59 -23.15
C SER A 228 27.52 -36.29 -21.81
N SER A 229 28.03 -35.73 -20.70
CA SER A 229 27.81 -36.28 -19.36
C SER A 229 26.35 -36.22 -18.94
N ILE A 230 25.65 -35.14 -19.27
CA ILE A 230 24.20 -35.04 -19.00
C ILE A 230 23.42 -36.05 -19.84
N LYS A 231 23.77 -36.25 -21.11
CA LYS A 231 23.14 -37.28 -21.96
C LYS A 231 23.39 -38.68 -21.43
N GLU A 232 24.59 -38.99 -20.96
CA GLU A 232 24.89 -40.29 -20.33
C GLU A 232 24.07 -40.49 -19.05
N PHE A 233 23.97 -39.45 -18.22
CA PHE A 233 23.16 -39.47 -17.00
C PHE A 233 21.66 -39.65 -17.28
N SER A 234 21.10 -38.86 -18.21
CA SER A 234 19.65 -38.80 -18.48
C SER A 234 19.18 -39.74 -19.59
N ARG A 235 20.11 -40.37 -20.33
CA ARG A 235 19.91 -41.18 -21.55
C ARG A 235 19.54 -40.37 -22.79
N TYR A 236 18.62 -39.42 -22.69
CA TYR A 236 18.05 -38.70 -23.85
C TYR A 236 18.17 -37.16 -23.76
N GLY A 237 18.74 -36.64 -22.67
CA GLY A 237 18.62 -35.24 -22.25
C GLY A 237 17.67 -35.13 -21.04
N VAL A 238 17.81 -34.07 -20.25
CA VAL A 238 16.98 -33.86 -19.05
C VAL A 238 15.53 -33.53 -19.43
N ASP A 239 14.58 -33.87 -18.57
CA ASP A 239 13.14 -33.62 -18.72
C ASP A 239 12.75 -32.18 -18.43
N ALA A 240 13.44 -31.56 -17.46
CA ALA A 240 13.28 -30.16 -17.14
C ALA A 240 14.60 -29.54 -16.66
N ALA A 241 14.75 -28.24 -16.90
CA ALA A 241 15.85 -27.42 -16.42
C ALA A 241 15.29 -26.24 -15.61
N ILE A 242 15.68 -26.16 -14.34
CA ILE A 242 15.27 -25.10 -13.41
C ILE A 242 16.40 -24.09 -13.30
N LEU A 243 16.14 -22.85 -13.72
CA LEU A 243 17.12 -21.77 -13.71
C LEU A 243 17.01 -21.00 -12.39
N THR A 244 17.97 -21.21 -11.50
CA THR A 244 18.08 -20.54 -10.19
C THR A 244 19.25 -19.55 -10.12
N ALA A 245 19.98 -19.38 -11.23
CA ALA A 245 21.05 -18.39 -11.38
C ALA A 245 20.53 -16.95 -11.37
N ALA A 246 21.42 -15.99 -11.11
CA ALA A 246 21.16 -14.56 -11.21
C ALA A 246 22.19 -13.91 -12.16
N THR A 247 21.77 -13.57 -13.38
CA THR A 247 22.62 -12.95 -14.41
C THR A 247 21.77 -12.27 -15.48
N ARG A 248 22.27 -11.21 -16.11
CA ARG A 248 21.59 -10.61 -17.27
C ARG A 248 21.79 -11.41 -18.56
N SER A 249 22.70 -12.38 -18.55
CA SER A 249 23.02 -13.24 -19.68
C SER A 249 21.88 -14.22 -19.97
N ALA A 250 21.71 -14.54 -21.25
CA ALA A 250 20.83 -15.59 -21.75
C ALA A 250 21.47 -16.99 -21.69
N GLU A 251 22.77 -17.08 -21.42
CA GLU A 251 23.52 -18.34 -21.44
C GLU A 251 22.90 -19.46 -20.57
N PRO A 252 22.33 -19.22 -19.37
CA PRO A 252 21.68 -20.29 -18.61
C PRO A 252 20.48 -20.91 -19.35
N ALA A 253 19.71 -20.09 -20.07
CA ALA A 253 18.54 -20.55 -20.82
C ALA A 253 18.96 -21.25 -22.13
N GLU A 254 20.01 -20.77 -22.80
CA GLU A 254 20.59 -21.44 -23.96
C GLU A 254 21.20 -22.79 -23.59
N MET A 255 21.95 -22.85 -22.48
CA MET A 255 22.50 -24.08 -21.93
C MET A 255 21.39 -25.09 -21.63
N ALA A 256 20.31 -24.66 -20.95
CA ALA A 256 19.15 -25.48 -20.69
C ALA A 256 18.57 -26.08 -21.99
N ALA A 257 18.37 -25.26 -23.03
CA ALA A 257 17.87 -25.73 -24.31
C ALA A 257 18.80 -26.78 -24.98
N GLY A 258 20.11 -26.66 -24.79
CA GLY A 258 21.11 -27.62 -25.27
C GLY A 258 21.01 -28.99 -24.61
N ILE A 259 20.77 -29.04 -23.30
CA ILE A 259 20.80 -30.27 -22.48
C ILE A 259 19.44 -30.98 -22.33
N LEU A 260 18.34 -30.29 -22.63
CA LEU A 260 16.99 -30.86 -22.60
C LEU A 260 16.80 -31.89 -23.71
N ARG A 261 15.99 -32.92 -23.42
CA ARG A 261 15.42 -33.81 -24.43
C ARG A 261 14.35 -33.10 -25.28
N ASP A 262 13.88 -33.77 -26.33
CA ASP A 262 12.70 -33.32 -27.08
C ASP A 262 11.50 -33.18 -26.14
N ARG A 263 10.72 -32.10 -26.33
CA ARG A 263 9.58 -31.68 -25.50
C ARG A 263 9.96 -31.42 -24.03
N GLY A 264 11.20 -31.02 -23.78
CA GLY A 264 11.69 -30.62 -22.47
C GLY A 264 11.16 -29.25 -22.02
N ARG A 265 11.29 -28.97 -20.72
CA ARG A 265 10.75 -27.76 -20.06
C ARG A 265 11.85 -26.91 -19.43
N ILE A 266 11.85 -25.61 -19.70
CA ILE A 266 12.68 -24.62 -19.01
C ILE A 266 11.81 -23.88 -18.00
N VAL A 267 12.20 -23.84 -16.73
CA VAL A 267 11.54 -23.01 -15.72
C VAL A 267 12.49 -21.96 -15.19
N VAL A 268 12.07 -20.70 -15.32
CA VAL A 268 12.82 -19.54 -14.85
C VAL A 268 12.40 -19.18 -13.43
N VAL A 269 13.30 -19.33 -12.46
CA VAL A 269 13.09 -18.97 -11.05
C VAL A 269 13.93 -17.75 -10.67
N GLY A 270 15.20 -17.73 -11.08
CA GLY A 270 16.12 -16.62 -10.84
C GLY A 270 15.99 -15.48 -11.86
N ASP A 271 16.73 -14.40 -11.62
CA ASP A 271 16.79 -13.24 -12.52
C ASP A 271 17.79 -13.55 -13.65
N VAL A 272 17.31 -14.17 -14.75
CA VAL A 272 18.11 -14.57 -15.91
C VAL A 272 17.63 -13.90 -17.20
N GLY A 273 18.54 -13.70 -18.15
CA GLY A 273 18.18 -13.29 -19.50
C GLY A 273 17.31 -14.36 -20.18
N LEU A 274 16.19 -13.96 -20.79
CA LEU A 274 15.21 -14.88 -21.37
C LEU A 274 15.44 -15.20 -22.86
N GLY A 275 16.49 -14.66 -23.48
CA GLY A 275 16.73 -14.80 -24.91
C GLY A 275 17.20 -16.19 -25.28
N VAL A 276 16.35 -17.03 -25.87
CA VAL A 276 16.75 -18.34 -26.41
C VAL A 276 16.47 -18.37 -27.91
N SER A 277 17.37 -18.99 -28.68
CA SER A 277 17.19 -19.15 -30.12
C SER A 277 15.89 -19.87 -30.47
N ARG A 278 15.08 -19.24 -31.33
CA ARG A 278 13.84 -19.84 -31.85
C ARG A 278 14.09 -21.17 -32.55
N SER A 279 15.20 -21.30 -33.29
CA SER A 279 15.49 -22.55 -34.01
C SER A 279 15.70 -23.72 -33.06
N VAL A 280 16.37 -23.50 -31.92
CA VAL A 280 16.59 -24.53 -30.90
C VAL A 280 15.28 -24.89 -30.19
N MET A 281 14.50 -23.89 -29.79
CA MET A 281 13.19 -24.12 -29.15
C MET A 281 12.24 -24.87 -30.07
N TYR A 282 12.21 -24.51 -31.36
CA TYR A 282 11.34 -25.13 -32.36
C TYR A 282 11.78 -26.57 -32.69
N ALA A 283 13.08 -26.80 -32.89
CA ALA A 283 13.58 -28.11 -33.30
C ALA A 283 13.29 -29.24 -32.29
N LYS A 284 13.28 -28.91 -30.99
CA LYS A 284 12.99 -29.86 -29.91
C LYS A 284 11.58 -29.69 -29.32
N GLU A 285 10.75 -28.79 -29.86
CA GLU A 285 9.46 -28.40 -29.27
C GLU A 285 9.54 -28.08 -27.75
N LEU A 286 10.52 -27.28 -27.35
CA LEU A 286 10.72 -26.92 -25.95
C LEU A 286 9.65 -25.95 -25.46
N SER A 287 9.35 -26.01 -24.16
CA SER A 287 8.49 -25.04 -23.47
C SER A 287 9.29 -24.25 -22.43
N MET A 288 8.87 -23.01 -22.16
CA MET A 288 9.48 -22.15 -21.15
C MET A 288 8.39 -21.50 -20.29
N ALA A 289 8.54 -21.58 -18.97
CA ALA A 289 7.63 -20.99 -17.99
C ALA A 289 8.41 -20.12 -16.99
N LEU A 290 7.74 -19.09 -16.44
CA LEU A 290 8.28 -18.28 -15.35
C LEU A 290 7.63 -18.68 -14.02
N SER A 291 8.45 -18.83 -12.99
CA SER A 291 7.99 -19.08 -11.62
C SER A 291 7.66 -17.76 -10.92
N ARG A 292 6.40 -17.60 -10.52
CA ARG A 292 5.96 -16.44 -9.74
C ARG A 292 6.35 -16.62 -8.26
N SER A 293 7.57 -16.22 -7.90
CA SER A 293 8.06 -16.21 -6.51
C SER A 293 7.71 -17.51 -5.76
N TYR A 294 7.03 -17.44 -4.61
CA TYR A 294 6.56 -18.59 -3.83
C TYR A 294 5.09 -18.99 -4.12
N GLY A 295 4.47 -18.49 -5.20
CA GLY A 295 3.26 -19.07 -5.78
C GLY A 295 2.05 -18.15 -6.01
N PRO A 296 0.90 -18.72 -6.41
CA PRO A 296 -0.39 -18.05 -6.50
C PRO A 296 -0.78 -17.34 -5.19
N GLY A 297 -1.37 -16.14 -5.32
CA GLY A 297 -1.56 -15.19 -4.22
C GLY A 297 -0.56 -14.04 -4.25
N ARG A 298 0.65 -14.25 -4.78
CA ARG A 298 1.65 -13.18 -4.91
C ARG A 298 1.17 -12.04 -5.79
N TYR A 299 1.33 -10.81 -5.31
CA TYR A 299 0.92 -9.56 -5.98
C TYR A 299 -0.60 -9.38 -6.07
N GLU A 300 -1.37 -10.08 -5.25
CA GLU A 300 -2.83 -9.98 -5.19
C GLU A 300 -3.22 -9.45 -3.80
N PRO A 301 -3.51 -8.13 -3.66
CA PRO A 301 -3.77 -7.51 -2.35
C PRO A 301 -4.92 -8.14 -1.57
N GLN A 302 -5.95 -8.67 -2.24
CA GLN A 302 -7.05 -9.37 -1.57
C GLN A 302 -6.59 -10.66 -0.87
N TYR A 303 -5.61 -11.36 -1.46
CA TYR A 303 -5.03 -12.56 -0.87
C TYR A 303 -4.00 -12.20 0.21
N GLU A 304 -3.01 -11.36 -0.13
CA GLU A 304 -1.90 -11.03 0.77
C GLU A 304 -2.37 -10.17 1.95
N GLU A 305 -3.09 -9.07 1.70
CA GLU A 305 -3.49 -8.09 2.73
C GLU A 305 -4.90 -8.33 3.24
N GLY A 306 -5.83 -8.69 2.35
CA GLY A 306 -7.23 -8.96 2.69
C GLY A 306 -7.46 -10.31 3.36
N GLY A 307 -6.47 -11.21 3.35
CA GLY A 307 -6.59 -12.54 3.97
C GLY A 307 -7.60 -13.47 3.31
N ILE A 308 -8.04 -13.16 2.08
CA ILE A 308 -9.03 -13.94 1.33
C ILE A 308 -8.31 -15.04 0.54
N ASP A 309 -8.42 -16.28 1.00
CA ASP A 309 -7.79 -17.44 0.37
C ASP A 309 -8.62 -17.96 -0.83
N TYR A 310 -7.96 -18.66 -1.76
CA TYR A 310 -8.62 -19.34 -2.87
C TYR A 310 -9.28 -20.63 -2.38
N PRO A 311 -10.44 -21.00 -2.96
CA PRO A 311 -11.02 -22.29 -2.68
C PRO A 311 -10.05 -23.41 -3.11
N ILE A 312 -9.79 -24.34 -2.19
CA ILE A 312 -8.75 -25.38 -2.30
C ILE A 312 -8.84 -26.21 -3.59
N GLY A 313 -10.05 -26.40 -4.14
CA GLY A 313 -10.29 -27.16 -5.37
C GLY A 313 -9.86 -26.46 -6.66
N TYR A 314 -9.73 -25.12 -6.65
CA TYR A 314 -9.29 -24.36 -7.82
C TYR A 314 -7.79 -24.06 -7.79
N VAL A 315 -7.26 -23.70 -6.62
CA VAL A 315 -5.84 -23.39 -6.44
C VAL A 315 -5.33 -24.21 -5.27
N ARG A 316 -4.75 -25.38 -5.54
CA ARG A 316 -4.24 -26.27 -4.47
C ARG A 316 -3.04 -25.66 -3.73
N TRP A 317 -2.20 -24.93 -4.45
CA TRP A 317 -0.90 -24.47 -3.98
C TRP A 317 -0.83 -22.95 -4.04
N THR A 318 -1.11 -22.31 -2.92
CA THR A 318 -0.93 -20.86 -2.73
C THR A 318 0.45 -20.61 -2.12
N GLU A 319 0.83 -19.34 -1.99
CA GLU A 319 2.01 -18.91 -1.23
C GLU A 319 2.11 -19.56 0.16
N GLN A 320 1.01 -19.51 0.92
CA GLN A 320 0.93 -20.08 2.26
C GLN A 320 1.12 -21.60 2.23
N ARG A 321 0.44 -22.29 1.32
CA ARG A 321 0.49 -23.75 1.22
C ARG A 321 1.82 -24.26 0.64
N ASN A 322 2.55 -23.43 -0.11
CA ASN A 322 3.96 -23.70 -0.47
C ASN A 322 4.85 -23.62 0.77
N MET A 323 4.64 -22.64 1.66
CA MET A 323 5.38 -22.53 2.92
C MET A 323 5.10 -23.72 3.86
N GLU A 324 3.83 -24.11 4.02
CA GLU A 324 3.43 -25.30 4.77
C GLU A 324 4.11 -26.56 4.23
N ALA A 325 4.02 -26.79 2.90
CA ALA A 325 4.63 -27.95 2.27
C ALA A 325 6.16 -28.00 2.45
N PHE A 326 6.84 -26.85 2.47
CA PHE A 326 8.28 -26.83 2.77
C PHE A 326 8.58 -27.21 4.22
N LEU A 327 7.78 -26.71 5.17
CA LEU A 327 7.91 -27.08 6.58
C LEU A 327 7.63 -28.57 6.81
N ASP A 328 6.68 -29.15 6.08
CA ASP A 328 6.39 -30.59 6.12
C ASP A 328 7.60 -31.42 5.68
N LEU A 329 8.29 -30.99 4.60
CA LEU A 329 9.51 -31.66 4.11
C LEU A 329 10.65 -31.61 5.13
N LEU A 330 10.80 -30.47 5.83
CA LEU A 330 11.74 -30.35 6.96
C LEU A 330 11.34 -31.25 8.12
N ALA A 331 10.05 -31.26 8.49
CA ALA A 331 9.53 -32.04 9.61
C ALA A 331 9.69 -33.55 9.39
N SER A 332 9.54 -34.01 8.14
CA SER A 332 9.74 -35.41 7.77
C SER A 332 11.21 -35.80 7.58
N GLY A 333 12.15 -34.84 7.65
CA GLY A 333 13.58 -35.09 7.41
C GLY A 333 13.94 -35.41 5.96
N GLN A 334 13.08 -35.04 5.00
CA GLN A 334 13.36 -35.24 3.57
C GLN A 334 14.31 -34.18 3.01
N ILE A 335 14.48 -33.07 3.73
CA ILE A 335 15.40 -31.98 3.42
C ILE A 335 16.21 -31.67 4.68
N ASP A 336 17.52 -31.51 4.51
CA ASP A 336 18.43 -31.03 5.55
C ASP A 336 18.94 -29.63 5.20
N VAL A 337 18.70 -28.68 6.12
CA VAL A 337 19.16 -27.29 5.99
C VAL A 337 20.26 -26.95 6.99
N THR A 338 20.73 -27.88 7.81
CA THR A 338 21.66 -27.62 8.92
C THR A 338 22.90 -26.85 8.46
N ARG A 339 23.46 -27.22 7.31
CA ARG A 339 24.65 -26.57 6.71
C ARG A 339 24.39 -25.17 6.19
N LEU A 340 23.13 -24.84 5.89
CA LEU A 340 22.72 -23.49 5.51
C LEU A 340 22.60 -22.57 6.72
N LEU A 341 22.61 -23.11 7.96
CA LEU A 341 22.41 -22.35 9.19
C LEU A 341 23.72 -22.04 9.95
N GLU A 342 24.88 -22.35 9.37
CA GLU A 342 26.19 -22.22 10.04
C GLU A 342 26.60 -20.76 10.27
N HIS A 343 26.27 -19.87 9.32
CA HIS A 343 26.68 -18.48 9.35
C HIS A 343 25.62 -17.60 10.02
N ARG A 344 25.89 -17.25 11.27
CA ARG A 344 24.96 -16.53 12.15
C ARG A 344 25.54 -15.19 12.56
N TYR A 345 24.69 -14.19 12.57
CA TYR A 345 25.07 -12.82 12.90
C TYR A 345 24.00 -12.23 13.81
N ASN A 346 24.41 -11.41 14.78
CA ASN A 346 23.44 -10.57 15.47
C ASN A 346 22.85 -9.54 14.50
N ILE A 347 21.60 -9.09 14.69
CA ILE A 347 21.00 -8.03 13.86
C ILE A 347 21.85 -6.73 13.81
N THR A 348 22.64 -6.46 14.85
CA THR A 348 23.59 -5.35 14.90
C THR A 348 24.79 -5.51 13.95
N GLU A 349 25.09 -6.75 13.54
CA GLU A 349 26.13 -7.09 12.56
C GLU A 349 25.57 -7.28 11.15
N GLY A 350 24.32 -6.88 10.87
CA GLY A 350 23.66 -7.13 9.59
C GLY A 350 24.44 -6.60 8.36
N ALA A 351 25.09 -5.44 8.48
CA ALA A 351 25.93 -4.89 7.40
C ALA A 351 27.12 -5.82 7.05
N LYS A 352 27.74 -6.41 8.07
CA LYS A 352 28.82 -7.40 7.92
C LYS A 352 28.29 -8.70 7.30
N ALA A 353 27.10 -9.15 7.70
CA ALA A 353 26.46 -10.32 7.10
C ALA A 353 26.29 -10.17 5.56
N TYR A 354 25.86 -9.00 5.07
CA TYR A 354 25.81 -8.74 3.62
C TYR A 354 27.18 -8.69 2.95
N ALA A 355 28.19 -8.13 3.63
CA ALA A 355 29.55 -8.09 3.09
C ALA A 355 30.13 -9.50 2.90
N ASP A 356 29.95 -10.37 3.90
CA ASP A 356 30.45 -11.75 3.89
C ASP A 356 29.77 -12.61 2.81
N LEU A 357 28.50 -12.33 2.45
CA LEU A 357 27.79 -13.07 1.40
C LEU A 357 28.33 -12.87 -0.01
N LYS A 358 29.09 -11.79 -0.28
CA LYS A 358 29.49 -11.42 -1.65
C LYS A 358 30.30 -12.50 -2.37
N ASN A 359 31.10 -13.28 -1.62
CA ASN A 359 31.89 -14.43 -2.09
C ASN A 359 31.90 -15.58 -1.06
N GLY A 360 30.94 -15.60 -0.14
CA GLY A 360 30.97 -16.47 1.03
C GLY A 360 29.81 -17.49 1.06
N PRO A 361 29.08 -17.63 2.18
CA PRO A 361 28.14 -18.72 2.38
C PRO A 361 26.91 -18.66 1.48
N TYR A 362 26.08 -19.71 1.52
CA TYR A 362 24.81 -19.77 0.78
C TYR A 362 23.81 -18.71 1.24
N THR A 363 23.79 -18.48 2.55
CA THR A 363 22.88 -17.58 3.26
C THR A 363 23.55 -17.14 4.57
N ALA A 364 23.00 -16.11 5.19
CA ALA A 364 23.36 -15.68 6.52
C ALA A 364 22.07 -15.61 7.35
N ILE A 365 22.13 -16.12 8.58
CA ILE A 365 21.01 -16.08 9.52
C ILE A 365 21.24 -14.91 10.48
N LEU A 366 20.30 -13.98 10.50
CA LEU A 366 20.26 -12.93 11.52
C LEU A 366 19.53 -13.46 12.75
N GLU A 367 20.17 -13.34 13.90
CA GLU A 367 19.63 -13.69 15.20
C GLU A 367 19.24 -12.43 15.98
N TYR A 368 18.11 -12.53 16.67
CA TYR A 368 17.54 -11.44 17.45
C TYR A 368 17.62 -11.83 18.93
N SER A 369 18.77 -11.55 19.54
CA SER A 369 19.04 -11.87 20.94
C SER A 369 18.24 -10.95 21.87
N GLY A 370 17.14 -11.47 22.43
CA GLY A 370 16.55 -10.94 23.67
C GLY A 370 16.16 -9.47 23.65
N ALA A 371 15.40 -9.01 22.65
CA ALA A 371 14.68 -7.76 22.78
C ALA A 371 13.61 -7.96 23.87
N SER A 372 13.82 -7.27 24.99
CA SER A 372 12.92 -7.17 26.14
C SER A 372 11.46 -7.23 25.69
N THR A 373 10.66 -8.08 26.34
CA THR A 373 9.20 -7.92 26.33
C THR A 373 8.92 -6.44 26.48
N VAL A 374 8.42 -5.80 25.43
CA VAL A 374 7.94 -4.42 25.51
C VAL A 374 6.89 -4.48 26.60
N SER A 375 7.29 -4.03 27.79
CA SER A 375 6.39 -3.85 28.91
C SER A 375 5.26 -3.02 28.35
N LYS A 376 4.03 -3.54 28.45
CA LYS A 376 2.84 -2.70 28.39
C LYS A 376 3.05 -1.64 29.46
N LYS A 377 3.67 -0.51 29.10
CA LYS A 377 3.62 0.67 29.94
C LYS A 377 2.14 0.99 30.02
N ASN A 378 1.56 0.69 31.18
CA ASN A 378 0.20 1.09 31.50
C ASN A 378 0.10 2.57 31.13
N VAL A 379 -0.73 2.84 30.14
CA VAL A 379 -1.09 4.19 29.74
C VAL A 379 -1.66 4.84 31.00
N PRO A 380 -1.08 5.95 31.50
CA PRO A 380 -1.70 6.67 32.60
C PRO A 380 -3.11 7.08 32.16
N ALA A 381 -4.08 6.93 33.05
CA ALA A 381 -5.44 7.43 32.85
C ALA A 381 -5.38 8.85 32.26
N VAL A 382 -6.20 9.07 31.22
CA VAL A 382 -6.38 10.33 30.49
C VAL A 382 -6.34 11.50 31.47
N VAL A 383 -5.20 12.17 31.56
CA VAL A 383 -5.08 13.43 32.28
C VAL A 383 -5.51 14.50 31.28
N ALA A 384 -6.60 15.18 31.58
CA ALA A 384 -7.05 16.34 30.81
C ALA A 384 -5.91 17.37 30.74
N VAL A 385 -5.19 17.38 29.62
CA VAL A 385 -4.16 18.39 29.36
C VAL A 385 -4.91 19.68 29.04
N ARG A 386 -4.98 20.58 30.02
CA ARG A 386 -5.37 21.96 29.76
C ARG A 386 -4.40 22.54 28.73
N THR A 387 -4.92 22.91 27.57
CA THR A 387 -4.20 23.58 26.48
C THR A 387 -3.49 24.81 27.05
N ARG A 388 -2.18 24.69 27.26
CA ARG A 388 -1.35 25.86 27.56
C ARG A 388 -1.28 26.69 26.28
N ILE A 389 -1.54 27.99 26.41
CA ILE A 389 -1.09 28.99 25.44
C ILE A 389 0.45 28.93 25.49
N ALA A 390 1.05 28.24 24.54
CA ALA A 390 2.49 28.12 24.42
C ALA A 390 2.95 28.91 23.19
N ASP A 391 4.08 29.61 23.31
CA ASP A 391 4.71 30.33 22.19
C ASP A 391 5.12 29.39 21.04
N GLU A 392 5.24 28.09 21.33
CA GLU A 392 5.54 27.02 20.38
C GLU A 392 4.45 25.93 20.36
N VAL A 393 4.11 25.45 19.15
CA VAL A 393 3.13 24.37 18.93
C VAL A 393 3.88 23.09 18.55
N GLY A 394 3.81 22.09 19.42
CA GLY A 394 4.33 20.74 19.15
C GLY A 394 3.38 19.94 18.28
N VAL A 395 3.85 19.53 17.10
CA VAL A 395 3.03 18.83 16.09
C VAL A 395 3.45 17.37 15.99
N GLY A 396 2.47 16.48 16.20
CA GLY A 396 2.56 15.07 15.88
C GLY A 396 1.91 14.77 14.54
N CYS A 397 2.57 14.00 13.67
CA CYS A 397 2.04 13.63 12.36
C CYS A 397 1.80 12.12 12.27
N ILE A 398 0.59 11.69 11.93
CA ILE A 398 0.25 10.29 11.64
C ILE A 398 0.14 10.14 10.12
N GLY A 399 1.04 9.36 9.52
CA GLY A 399 1.18 9.19 8.08
C GLY A 399 2.30 10.06 7.49
N ALA A 400 3.19 9.42 6.72
CA ALA A 400 4.30 10.06 6.02
C ALA A 400 4.25 9.76 4.52
N GLY A 401 3.05 9.81 3.95
CA GLY A 401 2.84 9.61 2.52
C GLY A 401 3.52 10.67 1.65
N SER A 402 3.44 10.48 0.33
CA SER A 402 4.05 11.40 -0.63
C SER A 402 3.55 12.84 -0.50
N PHE A 403 2.25 13.02 -0.29
CA PHE A 403 1.64 14.33 -0.10
C PHE A 403 2.13 15.00 1.20
N ALA A 404 2.14 14.26 2.32
CA ALA A 404 2.65 14.73 3.60
C ALA A 404 4.10 15.22 3.48
N SER A 405 4.97 14.40 2.89
CA SER A 405 6.40 14.68 2.75
C SER A 405 6.71 15.82 1.76
N SER A 406 5.88 16.02 0.74
CA SER A 406 6.14 17.03 -0.30
C SER A 406 5.47 18.37 -0.05
N VAL A 407 4.39 18.42 0.74
CA VAL A 407 3.59 19.63 0.96
C VAL A 407 3.47 19.97 2.44
N ILE A 408 2.97 19.05 3.26
CA ILE A 408 2.58 19.35 4.64
C ILE A 408 3.80 19.55 5.55
N PHE A 409 4.77 18.62 5.56
CA PHE A 409 5.93 18.74 6.44
C PHE A 409 6.79 19.98 6.14
N PRO A 410 7.16 20.28 4.87
CA PRO A 410 7.85 21.53 4.55
C PRO A 410 7.01 22.76 4.91
N GLY A 411 5.69 22.70 4.68
CA GLY A 411 4.75 23.77 5.04
C GLY A 411 4.77 24.06 6.53
N LEU A 412 4.72 23.03 7.38
CA LEU A 412 4.80 23.15 8.83
C LEU A 412 6.15 23.69 9.31
N GLN A 413 7.27 23.19 8.77
CA GLN A 413 8.62 23.66 9.12
C GLN A 413 8.83 25.16 8.83
N SER A 414 8.13 25.69 7.83
CA SER A 414 8.21 27.11 7.47
C SER A 414 7.42 28.05 8.39
N ILE A 415 6.58 27.53 9.29
CA ILE A 415 5.79 28.33 10.22
C ILE A 415 6.59 28.55 11.52
N LYS A 416 6.84 29.82 11.86
CA LYS A 416 7.58 30.19 13.09
C LYS A 416 6.86 29.66 14.34
N GLY A 417 7.60 28.98 15.22
CA GLY A 417 7.08 28.40 16.46
C GLY A 417 6.31 27.10 16.26
N VAL A 418 6.52 26.39 15.15
CA VAL A 418 6.08 24.99 14.97
C VAL A 418 7.27 24.07 15.19
N ARG A 419 7.07 23.04 15.99
CA ARG A 419 8.07 22.02 16.29
C ARG A 419 7.54 20.66 15.86
N LEU A 420 8.18 20.06 14.85
CA LEU A 420 7.86 18.71 14.39
C LEU A 420 8.32 17.70 15.44
N GLN A 421 7.39 17.23 16.25
CA GLN A 421 7.70 16.55 17.49
C GLN A 421 7.72 15.04 17.34
N SER A 422 6.65 14.46 16.83
CA SER A 422 6.56 13.01 16.64
C SER A 422 6.00 12.69 15.26
N VAL A 423 6.50 11.63 14.63
CA VAL A 423 5.90 11.05 13.43
C VAL A 423 5.58 9.59 13.66
N GLY A 424 4.35 9.19 13.35
CA GLY A 424 3.89 7.81 13.42
C GLY A 424 3.38 7.34 12.07
N THR A 425 3.75 6.11 11.69
CA THR A 425 3.21 5.47 10.49
C THR A 425 3.01 3.98 10.78
N THR A 426 2.27 3.28 9.93
CA THR A 426 2.06 1.83 10.07
C THR A 426 3.34 1.00 9.95
N SER A 427 4.40 1.55 9.37
CA SER A 427 5.72 0.91 9.23
C SER A 427 6.77 1.68 10.02
N GLY A 428 7.50 1.01 10.92
CA GLY A 428 8.60 1.62 11.66
C GLY A 428 9.66 2.27 10.75
N ALA A 429 9.97 1.64 9.62
CA ALA A 429 10.94 2.17 8.64
C ALA A 429 10.48 3.46 7.97
N SER A 430 9.17 3.58 7.67
CA SER A 430 8.61 4.81 7.10
C SER A 430 8.62 5.95 8.12
N ALA A 431 8.32 5.66 9.39
CA ALA A 431 8.41 6.64 10.47
C ALA A 431 9.86 7.11 10.69
N ALA A 432 10.83 6.18 10.72
CA ALA A 432 12.25 6.50 10.85
C ALA A 432 12.77 7.33 9.66
N SER A 433 12.37 7.00 8.44
CA SER A 433 12.70 7.79 7.24
C SER A 433 12.19 9.22 7.36
N ALA A 434 10.91 9.39 7.74
CA ALA A 434 10.33 10.71 7.91
C ALA A 434 11.00 11.50 9.04
N LYS A 435 11.33 10.83 10.15
CA LYS A 435 12.08 11.42 11.27
C LYS A 435 13.40 11.98 10.81
N GLN A 436 14.19 11.19 10.08
CA GLN A 436 15.51 11.62 9.59
C GLN A 436 15.40 12.74 8.56
N ALA A 437 14.52 12.59 7.56
CA ALA A 437 14.40 13.54 6.45
C ALA A 437 13.86 14.91 6.90
N PHE A 438 12.87 14.93 7.80
CA PHE A 438 12.20 16.16 8.24
C PHE A 438 12.57 16.58 9.68
N LYS A 439 13.53 15.89 10.30
CA LYS A 439 14.06 16.19 11.63
C LYS A 439 12.98 16.22 12.72
N PHE A 440 12.08 15.24 12.71
CA PHE A 440 11.17 15.05 13.85
C PHE A 440 11.98 14.66 15.10
N GLU A 441 11.57 15.10 16.28
CA GLU A 441 12.24 14.73 17.53
C GLU A 441 12.11 13.22 17.81
N ASN A 442 10.93 12.66 17.56
CA ASN A 442 10.58 11.27 17.83
C ASN A 442 9.94 10.58 16.62
N ALA A 443 10.12 9.27 16.55
CA ALA A 443 9.31 8.38 15.73
C ALA A 443 8.67 7.39 16.69
N GLU A 444 7.35 7.23 16.63
CA GLU A 444 6.56 6.46 17.59
C GLU A 444 5.40 5.77 16.88
N PRO A 445 4.83 4.66 17.38
CA PRO A 445 3.57 4.13 16.86
C PRO A 445 2.44 5.18 16.93
N PRO A 446 1.53 5.25 15.94
CA PRO A 446 0.40 6.18 15.95
C PRO A 446 -0.38 6.24 17.27
N SER A 447 -0.69 5.09 17.88
CA SER A 447 -1.37 4.98 19.17
C SER A 447 -0.59 5.59 20.34
N GLU A 448 0.73 5.45 20.36
CA GLU A 448 1.59 6.09 21.36
C GLU A 448 1.68 7.60 21.14
N LEU A 449 1.80 8.05 19.88
CA LEU A 449 1.81 9.47 19.50
C LEU A 449 0.54 10.18 19.95
N LEU A 450 -0.63 9.55 19.76
CA LEU A 450 -1.91 10.08 20.21
C LEU A 450 -1.95 10.28 21.73
N ASN A 451 -1.33 9.39 22.50
CA ASN A 451 -1.28 9.47 23.96
C ASN A 451 -0.09 10.27 24.51
N ASN A 452 0.86 10.69 23.66
CA ASN A 452 2.06 11.40 24.10
C ASN A 452 1.71 12.80 24.64
N PRO A 453 1.90 13.10 25.94
CA PRO A 453 1.48 14.36 26.55
C PRO A 453 2.29 15.56 26.04
N HIS A 454 3.43 15.32 25.40
CA HIS A 454 4.24 16.38 24.84
C HIS A 454 3.74 16.83 23.46
N VAL A 455 2.98 16.00 22.74
CA VAL A 455 2.40 16.33 21.42
C VAL A 455 1.14 17.17 21.61
N GLY A 456 1.23 18.45 21.24
CA GLY A 456 0.16 19.43 21.44
C GLY A 456 -0.91 19.47 20.35
N THR A 457 -0.64 18.96 19.15
CA THR A 457 -1.60 18.92 18.02
C THR A 457 -1.28 17.73 17.12
N VAL A 458 -2.30 17.12 16.53
CA VAL A 458 -2.17 15.94 15.66
C VAL A 458 -2.56 16.28 14.23
N PHE A 459 -1.71 15.91 13.28
CA PHE A 459 -1.97 15.96 11.83
C PHE A 459 -2.15 14.53 11.31
N ILE A 460 -3.33 14.20 10.80
CA ILE A 460 -3.68 12.89 10.25
C ILE A 460 -3.59 12.96 8.72
N LEU A 461 -2.61 12.26 8.16
CA LEU A 461 -2.20 12.29 6.76
C LEU A 461 -2.15 10.87 6.16
N THR A 462 -3.10 10.04 6.57
CA THR A 462 -3.17 8.60 6.25
C THR A 462 -4.04 8.33 5.00
N ARG A 463 -4.41 7.06 4.79
CA ARG A 463 -5.46 6.71 3.83
C ARG A 463 -6.83 7.10 4.41
N HIS A 464 -7.80 7.34 3.53
CA HIS A 464 -9.09 7.94 3.90
C HIS A 464 -9.91 7.11 4.90
N ASP A 465 -9.81 5.78 4.81
CA ASP A 465 -10.54 4.80 5.62
C ASP A 465 -10.24 4.91 7.12
N THR A 466 -9.06 5.42 7.49
CA THR A 466 -8.65 5.56 8.90
C THR A 466 -8.90 6.96 9.48
N HIS A 467 -9.37 7.93 8.69
CA HIS A 467 -9.47 9.32 9.11
C HIS A 467 -10.41 9.53 10.30
N ALA A 468 -11.68 9.13 10.18
CA ALA A 468 -12.68 9.35 11.21
C ALA A 468 -12.28 8.75 12.56
N THR A 469 -11.77 7.50 12.55
CA THR A 469 -11.30 6.81 13.75
C THR A 469 -10.13 7.53 14.42
N LEU A 470 -9.12 7.95 13.65
CA LEU A 470 -7.96 8.65 14.20
C LEU A 470 -8.33 10.06 14.71
N VAL A 471 -9.26 10.76 14.05
CA VAL A 471 -9.77 12.07 14.51
C VAL A 471 -10.49 11.88 15.85
N ALA A 472 -11.39 10.89 15.94
CA ALA A 472 -12.11 10.59 17.17
C ALA A 472 -11.14 10.26 18.33
N GLN A 473 -10.13 9.43 18.10
CA GLN A 473 -9.12 9.10 19.10
C GLN A 473 -8.31 10.33 19.54
N ALA A 474 -7.93 11.20 18.61
CA ALA A 474 -7.21 12.44 18.94
C ALA A 474 -8.08 13.43 19.74
N LEU A 475 -9.37 13.53 19.42
CA LEU A 475 -10.33 14.33 20.20
C LEU A 475 -10.52 13.77 21.61
N LEU A 476 -10.64 12.45 21.76
CA LEU A 476 -10.71 11.78 23.08
C LEU A 476 -9.43 11.98 23.90
N ALA A 477 -8.28 12.10 23.24
CA ALA A 477 -7.01 12.47 23.87
C ALA A 477 -6.88 13.97 24.19
N GLY A 478 -7.91 14.78 23.89
CA GLY A 478 -7.93 16.22 24.15
C GLY A 478 -7.04 17.04 23.22
N LYS A 479 -6.73 16.53 22.02
CA LYS A 479 -5.79 17.17 21.09
C LYS A 479 -6.52 17.86 19.93
N PRO A 480 -6.15 19.10 19.57
CA PRO A 480 -6.53 19.69 18.29
C PRO A 480 -6.07 18.83 17.13
N VAL A 481 -6.95 18.70 16.12
CA VAL A 481 -6.73 17.80 14.98
C VAL A 481 -6.80 18.55 13.66
N PHE A 482 -5.78 18.36 12.83
CA PHE A 482 -5.86 18.57 11.39
C PHE A 482 -5.93 17.20 10.71
N VAL A 483 -6.83 17.00 9.77
CA VAL A 483 -6.96 15.76 8.98
C VAL A 483 -7.00 16.10 7.50
N GLU A 484 -6.23 15.37 6.69
CA GLU A 484 -6.38 15.48 5.24
C GLU A 484 -7.76 15.03 4.78
N LYS A 485 -8.24 15.52 3.63
CA LYS A 485 -9.59 15.15 3.17
C LYS A 485 -9.64 13.69 2.68
N PRO A 486 -10.79 13.01 2.82
CA PRO A 486 -12.07 13.46 3.41
C PRO A 486 -12.10 13.29 4.94
N LEU A 487 -13.07 13.87 5.62
CA LEU A 487 -13.25 13.69 7.07
C LEU A 487 -13.63 12.24 7.43
N ALA A 488 -14.51 11.64 6.63
CA ALA A 488 -15.00 10.27 6.76
C ALA A 488 -15.27 9.68 5.37
N VAL A 489 -15.24 8.35 5.24
CA VAL A 489 -15.53 7.68 3.95
C VAL A 489 -16.98 7.24 3.79
N ASP A 490 -17.74 7.18 4.88
CA ASP A 490 -19.16 6.85 4.90
C ASP A 490 -19.91 7.59 6.02
N ARG A 491 -21.24 7.43 6.04
CA ARG A 491 -22.13 8.09 7.01
C ARG A 491 -22.00 7.54 8.43
N GLU A 492 -21.66 6.26 8.58
CA GLU A 492 -21.53 5.64 9.89
C GLU A 492 -20.32 6.23 10.62
N GLN A 493 -19.18 6.28 9.95
CA GLN A 493 -17.98 6.95 10.43
C GLN A 493 -18.22 8.43 10.74
N LEU A 494 -18.95 9.15 9.86
CA LEU A 494 -19.26 10.56 10.08
C LEU A 494 -20.15 10.77 11.31
N ALA A 495 -21.16 9.92 11.51
CA ALA A 495 -22.04 9.97 12.68
C ALA A 495 -21.30 9.67 13.98
N GLN A 496 -20.49 8.61 14.01
CA GLN A 496 -19.65 8.27 15.17
C GLN A 496 -18.70 9.41 15.55
N LEU A 497 -18.11 10.09 14.56
CA LEU A 497 -17.25 11.23 14.81
C LEU A 497 -18.02 12.43 15.39
N GLN A 498 -19.25 12.70 14.89
CA GLN A 498 -20.11 13.75 15.46
C GLN A 498 -20.47 13.45 16.92
N GLU A 499 -20.82 12.21 17.24
CA GLU A 499 -21.11 11.80 18.62
C GLU A 499 -19.93 12.08 19.56
N VAL A 500 -18.70 11.76 19.12
CA VAL A 500 -17.48 12.05 19.89
C VAL A 500 -17.25 13.57 20.04
N TYR A 501 -17.45 14.33 18.97
CA TYR A 501 -17.30 15.79 18.98
C TYR A 501 -18.31 16.45 19.94
N ASP A 502 -19.57 16.07 19.85
CA ASP A 502 -20.65 16.59 20.69
C ASP A 502 -20.46 16.19 22.16
N ALA A 503 -20.03 14.96 22.42
CA ALA A 503 -19.69 14.50 23.76
C ALA A 503 -18.56 15.32 24.39
N GLN A 504 -17.55 15.73 23.61
CA GLN A 504 -16.49 16.63 24.09
C GLN A 504 -17.03 18.02 24.43
N ILE A 505 -17.92 18.59 23.61
CA ILE A 505 -18.58 19.87 23.91
C ILE A 505 -19.39 19.76 25.20
N LEU A 506 -20.20 18.70 25.35
CA LEU A 506 -21.00 18.45 26.55
C LEU A 506 -20.14 18.27 27.80
N ALA A 507 -18.94 17.72 27.66
CA ALA A 507 -17.95 17.61 28.73
C ALA A 507 -17.24 18.94 29.06
N GLY A 508 -17.58 20.05 28.39
CA GLY A 508 -16.99 21.37 28.60
C GLY A 508 -15.65 21.57 27.89
N CYS A 509 -15.28 20.69 26.96
CA CYS A 509 -14.11 20.84 26.11
C CYS A 509 -14.42 21.75 24.91
N ALA A 510 -13.38 22.30 24.29
CA ALA A 510 -13.47 23.03 23.02
C ALA A 510 -12.77 22.20 21.92
N PRO A 511 -13.44 21.17 21.36
CA PRO A 511 -12.83 20.31 20.36
C PRO A 511 -12.50 21.09 19.08
N PHE A 512 -11.30 20.85 18.54
CA PHE A 512 -10.80 21.51 17.34
C PHE A 512 -10.56 20.47 16.25
N VAL A 513 -11.29 20.61 15.14
CA VAL A 513 -11.12 19.78 13.93
C VAL A 513 -10.96 20.70 12.73
N MET A 514 -9.93 20.44 11.95
CA MET A 514 -9.68 21.08 10.66
C MET A 514 -9.52 20.00 9.59
N VAL A 515 -10.22 20.14 8.46
CA VAL A 515 -10.03 19.27 7.29
C VAL A 515 -9.19 20.02 6.26
N GLY A 516 -8.29 19.31 5.57
CA GLY A 516 -7.41 19.81 4.50
C GLY A 516 -8.13 20.30 3.24
N PHE A 517 -9.09 21.21 3.38
CA PHE A 517 -9.81 21.86 2.30
C PHE A 517 -9.06 23.09 1.78
N ASN A 518 -7.80 22.92 1.41
CA ASN A 518 -6.86 23.98 1.08
C ASN A 518 -7.37 25.07 0.10
N ARG A 519 -8.18 24.70 -0.90
CA ARG A 519 -8.59 25.57 -2.01
C ARG A 519 -9.33 26.83 -1.55
N ARG A 520 -10.06 26.77 -0.42
CA ARG A 520 -10.74 27.95 0.12
C ARG A 520 -9.77 29.04 0.59
N PHE A 521 -8.57 28.66 1.02
CA PHE A 521 -7.53 29.56 1.51
C PHE A 521 -6.58 30.05 0.43
N ALA A 522 -6.80 29.67 -0.83
CA ALA A 522 -5.98 30.11 -1.93
C ALA A 522 -6.13 31.64 -2.14
N PRO A 523 -5.04 32.37 -2.44
CA PRO A 523 -5.10 33.82 -2.60
C PRO A 523 -6.13 34.29 -3.63
N PHE A 524 -6.32 33.53 -4.72
CA PHE A 524 -7.32 33.86 -5.74
C PHE A 524 -8.75 33.51 -5.31
N THR A 525 -8.96 32.50 -4.46
CA THR A 525 -10.29 32.27 -3.86
C THR A 525 -10.67 33.42 -2.93
N GLU A 526 -9.74 33.87 -2.09
CA GLU A 526 -9.96 35.01 -1.20
C GLU A 526 -10.26 36.30 -1.98
N LYS A 527 -9.56 36.55 -3.10
CA LYS A 527 -9.88 37.67 -4.00
C LYS A 527 -11.29 37.56 -4.59
N ILE A 528 -11.73 36.36 -4.99
CA ILE A 528 -13.10 36.13 -5.50
C ILE A 528 -14.12 36.44 -4.40
N ARG A 529 -13.92 35.92 -3.19
CA ARG A 529 -14.81 36.16 -2.05
C ARG A 529 -14.91 37.66 -1.74
N GLN A 530 -13.79 38.38 -1.70
CA GLN A 530 -13.75 39.83 -1.49
C GLN A 530 -14.46 40.59 -2.61
N PHE A 531 -14.26 40.20 -3.87
CA PHE A 531 -14.88 40.83 -5.04
C PHE A 531 -16.42 40.77 -4.99
N PHE A 532 -16.98 39.69 -4.43
CA PHE A 532 -18.42 39.49 -4.27
C PHE A 532 -18.94 39.65 -2.83
N ALA A 533 -18.13 40.16 -1.89
CA ALA A 533 -18.49 40.21 -0.47
C ALA A 533 -19.74 41.06 -0.17
N LYS A 534 -20.03 42.06 -1.01
CA LYS A 534 -21.17 42.98 -0.87
C LYS A 534 -22.31 42.70 -1.86
N ARG A 535 -22.35 41.49 -2.44
CA ARG A 535 -23.43 41.11 -3.36
C ARG A 535 -24.80 41.17 -2.67
N ARG A 536 -25.85 41.40 -3.45
CA ARG A 536 -27.25 41.34 -2.98
C ARG A 536 -28.12 40.31 -3.70
N GLU A 537 -27.57 39.67 -4.73
CA GLU A 537 -28.24 38.65 -5.52
C GLU A 537 -27.51 37.29 -5.37
N PRO A 538 -28.22 36.18 -5.63
CA PRO A 538 -27.63 34.86 -5.70
C PRO A 538 -26.50 34.76 -6.73
N MET A 539 -25.53 33.89 -6.46
CA MET A 539 -24.45 33.56 -7.39
C MET A 539 -24.79 32.35 -8.26
N LEU A 540 -24.18 32.30 -9.45
CA LEU A 540 -24.01 31.06 -10.20
C LEU A 540 -22.53 30.71 -10.32
N ILE A 541 -22.16 29.52 -9.88
CA ILE A 541 -20.83 28.96 -10.07
C ILE A 541 -20.88 27.90 -11.18
N HIS A 542 -19.93 27.95 -12.10
CA HIS A 542 -19.63 26.86 -13.02
C HIS A 542 -18.18 26.41 -12.82
N ALA A 543 -17.96 25.15 -12.48
CA ALA A 543 -16.63 24.59 -12.27
C ALA A 543 -16.43 23.33 -13.10
N ARG A 544 -15.23 23.16 -13.65
CA ARG A 544 -14.83 21.97 -14.42
C ARG A 544 -13.48 21.48 -13.94
N VAL A 545 -13.45 20.20 -13.57
CA VAL A 545 -12.29 19.47 -13.08
C VAL A 545 -11.92 18.37 -14.07
N ASN A 546 -10.77 18.52 -14.73
CA ASN A 546 -10.17 17.52 -15.60
C ASN A 546 -9.30 16.57 -14.79
N ALA A 547 -9.95 15.65 -14.09
CA ALA A 547 -9.34 14.83 -13.07
C ALA A 547 -8.40 13.73 -13.63
N GLY A 548 -8.55 13.37 -14.91
CA GLY A 548 -7.79 12.35 -15.63
C GLY A 548 -8.04 10.92 -15.14
N TYR A 549 -7.64 9.90 -15.90
CA TYR A 549 -7.86 8.48 -15.55
C TYR A 549 -7.06 8.00 -14.32
N ILE A 550 -7.66 7.13 -13.50
CA ILE A 550 -7.00 6.35 -12.44
C ILE A 550 -7.30 4.85 -12.67
N PRO A 551 -6.31 3.95 -12.62
CA PRO A 551 -6.52 2.50 -12.75
C PRO A 551 -7.46 1.89 -11.70
N HIS A 552 -8.25 0.89 -12.10
CA HIS A 552 -9.26 0.23 -11.24
C HIS A 552 -8.67 -0.45 -9.99
N ASP A 553 -7.41 -0.87 -10.03
CA ASP A 553 -6.68 -1.50 -8.92
C ASP A 553 -6.09 -0.48 -7.94
N HIS A 554 -6.30 0.82 -8.17
CA HIS A 554 -5.82 1.86 -7.29
C HIS A 554 -6.63 1.91 -5.98
N TRP A 555 -5.93 1.99 -4.84
CA TRP A 555 -6.51 1.93 -3.48
C TRP A 555 -7.69 2.90 -3.23
N ILE A 556 -7.72 4.04 -3.92
CA ILE A 556 -8.77 5.07 -3.76
C ILE A 556 -10.17 4.52 -4.05
N HIS A 557 -10.30 3.53 -4.94
CA HIS A 557 -11.60 2.92 -5.27
C HIS A 557 -12.17 2.11 -4.10
N GLY A 558 -11.33 1.58 -3.22
CA GLY A 558 -11.73 0.90 -1.98
C GLY A 558 -11.92 1.85 -0.78
N ALA A 559 -11.62 3.14 -0.92
CA ALA A 559 -11.61 4.12 0.17
C ALA A 559 -12.50 5.34 -0.13
N GLY A 560 -13.77 5.08 -0.47
CA GLY A 560 -14.79 6.09 -0.78
C GLY A 560 -14.80 6.60 -2.24
N GLY A 561 -13.88 6.13 -3.08
CA GLY A 561 -13.78 6.54 -4.48
C GLY A 561 -13.38 8.01 -4.66
N ARG A 562 -13.50 8.50 -5.89
CA ARG A 562 -13.07 9.88 -6.23
C ARG A 562 -14.06 10.95 -5.79
N ILE A 563 -15.33 10.59 -5.63
CA ILE A 563 -16.37 11.53 -5.20
C ILE A 563 -16.10 11.95 -3.75
N VAL A 564 -16.01 10.97 -2.84
CA VAL A 564 -15.70 11.26 -1.44
C VAL A 564 -14.24 11.70 -1.29
N GLY A 565 -13.32 11.06 -2.01
CA GLY A 565 -11.88 11.29 -1.83
C GLY A 565 -11.28 12.52 -2.51
N GLU A 566 -11.90 13.12 -3.54
CA GLU A 566 -11.33 14.29 -4.23
C GLU A 566 -12.39 15.33 -4.59
N PHE A 567 -13.58 14.92 -5.04
CA PHE A 567 -14.64 15.84 -5.43
C PHE A 567 -15.14 16.72 -4.27
N CYS A 568 -15.01 16.23 -3.04
CA CYS A 568 -15.28 16.97 -1.80
C CYS A 568 -14.62 18.35 -1.75
N HIS A 569 -13.44 18.53 -2.34
CA HIS A 569 -12.80 19.84 -2.42
C HIS A 569 -13.59 20.89 -3.20
N PHE A 570 -14.35 20.47 -4.21
CA PHE A 570 -15.09 21.40 -5.07
C PHE A 570 -16.46 21.72 -4.47
N VAL A 571 -17.04 20.78 -3.72
CA VAL A 571 -18.20 21.04 -2.85
C VAL A 571 -17.80 22.08 -1.79
N ASP A 572 -16.68 21.85 -1.10
CA ASP A 572 -16.11 22.79 -0.13
C ASP A 572 -15.84 24.18 -0.73
N TRP A 573 -15.14 24.22 -1.87
CA TRP A 573 -14.78 25.48 -2.50
C TRP A 573 -16.01 26.29 -2.91
N ALA A 574 -17.03 25.63 -3.50
CA ALA A 574 -18.28 26.30 -3.85
C ALA A 574 -19.01 26.82 -2.61
N ARG A 575 -19.07 26.02 -1.54
CA ARG A 575 -19.66 26.39 -0.25
C ARG A 575 -18.98 27.61 0.38
N SER A 576 -17.65 27.67 0.30
CA SER A 576 -16.85 28.79 0.80
C SER A 576 -16.95 30.05 -0.06
N ALA A 577 -16.92 29.90 -1.39
CA ALA A 577 -17.01 31.00 -2.34
C ALA A 577 -18.39 31.71 -2.26
N ILE A 578 -19.46 30.93 -2.09
CA ILE A 578 -20.82 31.47 -1.90
C ILE A 578 -21.00 31.97 -0.46
N GLY A 579 -20.57 31.19 0.54
CA GLY A 579 -20.76 31.56 1.95
C GLY A 579 -22.20 31.39 2.46
N SER A 580 -23.01 30.53 1.82
CA SER A 580 -24.36 30.15 2.26
C SER A 580 -24.47 28.62 2.39
N PRO A 581 -25.27 28.06 3.32
CA PRO A 581 -25.49 26.61 3.46
C PRO A 581 -25.97 25.91 2.19
N ILE A 582 -25.59 24.65 2.00
CA ILE A 582 -26.08 23.80 0.91
C ILE A 582 -27.49 23.32 1.26
N TYR A 583 -28.41 23.47 0.32
CA TYR A 583 -29.82 23.13 0.50
C TYR A 583 -30.18 21.79 -0.17
N SER A 584 -29.71 21.57 -1.40
CA SER A 584 -30.01 20.34 -2.14
C SER A 584 -28.95 19.99 -3.17
N VAL A 585 -28.86 18.71 -3.50
CA VAL A 585 -27.98 18.16 -4.54
C VAL A 585 -28.79 17.44 -5.62
N ALA A 586 -28.35 17.59 -6.87
CA ALA A 586 -28.74 16.74 -7.99
C ALA A 586 -27.47 16.30 -8.72
N ALA A 587 -27.43 15.07 -9.23
CA ALA A 587 -26.26 14.57 -9.92
C ALA A 587 -26.63 13.64 -11.08
N THR A 588 -25.83 13.66 -12.13
CA THR A 588 -25.89 12.73 -13.26
C THR A 588 -24.48 12.31 -13.66
N GLY A 589 -24.34 11.11 -14.22
CA GLY A 589 -23.06 10.54 -14.61
C GLY A 589 -23.09 10.03 -16.05
N LEU A 590 -21.93 9.99 -16.69
CA LEU A 590 -21.78 9.19 -17.91
C LEU A 590 -21.90 7.70 -17.57
N PRO A 591 -22.42 6.86 -18.49
CA PRO A 591 -22.47 5.43 -18.28
C PRO A 591 -21.07 4.84 -18.11
N ASP A 592 -20.98 3.81 -17.27
CA ASP A 592 -19.74 3.08 -17.05
C ASP A 592 -19.30 2.36 -18.33
N GLY A 593 -17.99 2.39 -18.60
CA GLY A 593 -17.36 1.76 -19.75
C GLY A 593 -16.25 0.79 -19.36
N THR A 594 -15.41 0.43 -20.34
CA THR A 594 -14.24 -0.43 -20.12
C THR A 594 -13.20 0.27 -19.24
N GLN A 595 -12.89 1.53 -19.56
CA GLN A 595 -11.85 2.30 -18.88
C GLN A 595 -12.40 3.12 -17.71
N TYR A 596 -13.46 3.90 -17.90
CA TYR A 596 -13.97 4.83 -16.87
C TYR A 596 -15.19 4.25 -16.16
N ARG A 597 -15.22 4.34 -14.82
CA ARG A 597 -16.34 3.89 -13.99
C ARG A 597 -16.62 4.90 -12.89
N SER A 598 -17.84 5.42 -12.83
CA SER A 598 -18.33 6.33 -11.77
C SER A 598 -17.49 7.62 -11.56
N ASP A 599 -16.66 7.99 -12.53
CA ASP A 599 -15.66 9.07 -12.40
C ASP A 599 -15.92 10.26 -13.35
N ASN A 600 -17.05 10.27 -14.07
CA ASN A 600 -17.45 11.36 -14.96
C ASN A 600 -18.86 11.83 -14.58
N ILE A 601 -18.94 12.87 -13.76
CA ILE A 601 -20.18 13.31 -13.14
C ILE A 601 -20.40 14.81 -13.33
N ALA A 602 -21.68 15.18 -13.39
CA ALA A 602 -22.16 16.55 -13.35
C ALA A 602 -23.06 16.70 -12.12
N VAL A 603 -22.74 17.64 -11.25
CA VAL A 603 -23.42 17.87 -9.97
C VAL A 603 -23.94 19.30 -9.92
N THR A 604 -25.20 19.46 -9.53
CA THR A 604 -25.81 20.76 -9.25
C THR A 604 -26.08 20.87 -7.75
N LEU A 605 -25.48 21.87 -7.11
CA LEU A 605 -25.76 22.24 -5.73
C LEU A 605 -26.65 23.48 -5.72
N LYS A 606 -27.71 23.48 -4.91
CA LYS A 606 -28.48 24.69 -4.58
C LYS A 606 -28.16 25.10 -3.16
N PHE A 607 -28.07 26.40 -2.93
CA PHE A 607 -27.74 27.00 -1.64
C PHE A 607 -28.94 27.72 -1.03
N ALA A 608 -28.91 27.94 0.29
CA ALA A 608 -30.01 28.55 1.03
C ALA A 608 -30.29 30.00 0.60
N ASP A 609 -29.28 30.74 0.14
CA ASP A 609 -29.43 32.10 -0.40
C ASP A 609 -29.97 32.12 -1.86
N GLY A 610 -30.31 30.96 -2.42
CA GLY A 610 -30.77 30.80 -3.79
C GLY A 610 -29.65 30.63 -4.82
N SER A 611 -28.38 30.68 -4.40
CA SER A 611 -27.25 30.47 -5.32
C SER A 611 -27.22 29.04 -5.84
N VAL A 612 -26.54 28.84 -6.97
CA VAL A 612 -26.39 27.54 -7.62
C VAL A 612 -24.93 27.30 -8.00
N ALA A 613 -24.43 26.08 -7.80
CA ALA A 613 -23.13 25.66 -8.31
C ALA A 613 -23.27 24.42 -9.20
N ASN A 614 -22.79 24.54 -10.45
CA ASN A 614 -22.68 23.46 -11.41
C ASN A 614 -21.24 22.97 -11.44
N LEU A 615 -20.99 21.77 -10.94
CA LEU A 615 -19.67 21.18 -10.77
C LEU A 615 -19.53 19.96 -11.69
N LEU A 616 -18.60 20.04 -12.65
CA LEU A 616 -18.25 18.94 -13.54
C LEU A 616 -16.94 18.31 -13.08
N TYR A 617 -16.96 16.99 -12.89
CA TYR A 617 -15.78 16.22 -12.53
C TYR A 617 -15.58 15.09 -13.53
N LEU A 618 -14.50 15.17 -14.31
CA LEU A 618 -14.33 14.41 -15.55
C LEU A 618 -12.96 13.72 -15.55
N ALA A 619 -12.95 12.38 -15.56
CA ALA A 619 -11.75 11.57 -15.68
C ALA A 619 -11.32 11.32 -17.14
N ASN A 620 -12.21 11.58 -18.10
CA ASN A 620 -12.01 11.27 -19.53
C ASN A 620 -11.30 12.38 -20.34
N GLY A 621 -10.83 13.45 -19.70
CA GLY A 621 -10.11 14.53 -20.38
C GLY A 621 -8.60 14.30 -20.49
N ASP A 622 -7.98 14.92 -21.49
CA ASP A 622 -6.53 14.86 -21.71
C ASP A 622 -5.77 15.72 -20.69
N ARG A 623 -4.69 15.17 -20.11
CA ARG A 623 -3.91 15.82 -19.03
C ARG A 623 -3.06 17.01 -19.51
N SER A 624 -2.99 17.28 -20.82
CA SER A 624 -2.34 18.48 -21.37
C SER A 624 -3.13 19.77 -21.08
N ILE A 625 -4.43 19.65 -20.79
CA ILE A 625 -5.29 20.80 -20.44
C ILE A 625 -5.25 21.03 -18.92
N PRO A 626 -5.15 22.31 -18.46
CA PRO A 626 -5.16 22.64 -17.04
C PRO A 626 -6.31 21.96 -16.28
N LYS A 627 -6.01 21.52 -15.06
CA LYS A 627 -6.89 20.63 -14.30
C LYS A 627 -8.19 21.33 -13.89
N GLU A 628 -8.08 22.52 -13.30
CA GLU A 628 -9.20 23.16 -12.60
C GLU A 628 -9.59 24.48 -13.28
N PHE A 629 -10.89 24.69 -13.49
CA PHE A 629 -11.45 25.91 -14.07
C PHE A 629 -12.73 26.29 -13.34
N PHE A 630 -12.88 27.56 -12.97
CA PHE A 630 -14.04 28.07 -12.26
C PHE A 630 -14.50 29.40 -12.85
N GLU A 631 -15.81 29.58 -12.94
CA GLU A 631 -16.46 30.83 -13.27
C GLU A 631 -17.54 31.13 -12.23
N VAL A 632 -17.58 32.39 -11.76
CA VAL A 632 -18.55 32.86 -10.78
C VAL A 632 -19.26 34.07 -11.36
N PHE A 633 -20.58 33.99 -11.48
CA PHE A 633 -21.44 35.03 -12.03
C PHE A 633 -22.33 35.61 -10.94
N CYS A 634 -22.37 36.94 -10.83
CA CYS A 634 -23.24 37.64 -9.89
C CYS A 634 -23.35 39.13 -10.27
N GLN A 635 -24.56 39.67 -10.40
CA GLN A 635 -24.82 41.12 -10.56
C GLN A 635 -24.02 41.81 -11.67
N GLY A 636 -24.03 41.25 -12.88
CA GLY A 636 -23.27 41.81 -14.02
C GLY A 636 -21.75 41.75 -13.86
N ALA A 637 -21.26 41.00 -12.88
CA ALA A 637 -19.84 40.75 -12.64
C ALA A 637 -19.51 39.27 -12.78
N ILE A 638 -18.29 38.99 -13.25
CA ILE A 638 -17.77 37.65 -13.46
C ILE A 638 -16.37 37.53 -12.87
N ALA A 639 -16.08 36.40 -12.23
CA ALA A 639 -14.73 35.96 -11.91
C ALA A 639 -14.40 34.68 -12.66
N ARG A 640 -13.24 34.61 -13.31
CA ARG A 640 -12.75 33.42 -14.02
C ARG A 640 -11.41 32.99 -13.46
N LEU A 641 -11.35 31.82 -12.84
CA LEU A 641 -10.15 31.27 -12.21
C LEU A 641 -9.70 30.03 -12.96
N GLN A 642 -8.46 30.04 -13.44
CA GLN A 642 -7.87 28.90 -14.12
C GLN A 642 -6.69 28.35 -13.31
N ASP A 643 -6.88 27.12 -12.81
CA ASP A 643 -5.89 26.26 -12.15
C ASP A 643 -5.10 26.93 -11.01
N PHE A 644 -5.70 27.95 -10.37
CA PHE A 644 -5.04 28.79 -9.36
C PHE A 644 -3.76 29.49 -9.86
N ARG A 645 -3.67 29.70 -11.18
CA ARG A 645 -2.54 30.37 -11.86
C ARG A 645 -2.94 31.72 -12.44
N THR A 646 -4.16 31.84 -12.94
CA THR A 646 -4.70 33.10 -13.46
C THR A 646 -6.09 33.36 -12.90
N LEU A 647 -6.39 34.63 -12.66
CA LEU A 647 -7.71 35.11 -12.25
C LEU A 647 -8.07 36.33 -13.11
N GLU A 648 -9.26 36.32 -13.70
CA GLU A 648 -9.86 37.48 -14.35
C GLU A 648 -11.09 37.91 -13.55
N LEU A 649 -11.16 39.19 -13.18
CA LEU A 649 -12.33 39.79 -12.54
C LEU A 649 -12.89 40.85 -13.49
N ALA A 650 -14.17 40.79 -13.83
CA ALA A 650 -14.79 41.79 -14.69
C ALA A 650 -16.10 42.31 -14.09
N ARG A 651 -16.31 43.63 -14.20
CA ARG A 651 -17.52 44.34 -13.77
C ARG A 651 -17.63 45.64 -14.56
N ASN A 652 -18.83 46.00 -15.01
CA ASN A 652 -19.11 47.28 -15.69
C ASN A 652 -18.20 47.57 -16.90
N GLY A 653 -17.77 46.53 -17.63
CA GLY A 653 -16.87 46.66 -18.78
C GLY A 653 -15.38 46.74 -18.44
N GLU A 654 -15.00 46.85 -17.17
CA GLU A 654 -13.61 46.80 -16.73
C GLU A 654 -13.18 45.36 -16.45
N VAL A 655 -11.95 44.98 -16.87
CA VAL A 655 -11.38 43.65 -16.65
C VAL A 655 -10.03 43.75 -15.96
N GLN A 656 -9.90 43.14 -14.79
CA GLN A 656 -8.65 43.01 -14.05
C GLN A 656 -8.10 41.58 -14.20
N LYS A 657 -6.82 41.45 -14.58
CA LYS A 657 -6.17 40.15 -14.76
C LYS A 657 -5.03 39.99 -13.77
N PHE A 658 -4.97 38.84 -13.11
CA PHE A 658 -3.95 38.47 -12.16
C PHE A 658 -3.27 37.17 -12.62
N LYS A 659 -1.97 37.06 -12.36
CA LYS A 659 -1.18 35.85 -12.63
C LYS A 659 -0.30 35.55 -11.42
N SER A 660 -0.19 34.27 -11.09
CA SER A 660 0.64 33.76 -10.00
C SER A 660 1.28 32.42 -10.40
N VAL A 661 2.32 32.01 -9.66
CA VAL A 661 2.65 30.60 -9.55
C VAL A 661 1.43 29.88 -8.96
N GLN A 662 1.20 28.62 -9.36
CA GLN A 662 0.06 27.85 -8.86
C GLN A 662 0.10 27.78 -7.33
N ASP A 663 -0.88 28.41 -6.70
CA ASP A 663 -1.04 28.40 -5.25
C ASP A 663 -2.48 28.01 -4.91
N LYS A 664 -2.64 26.78 -4.44
CA LYS A 664 -3.93 26.22 -4.03
C LYS A 664 -4.24 26.48 -2.55
N GLY A 665 -3.44 27.26 -1.82
CA GLY A 665 -3.74 27.66 -0.45
C GLY A 665 -3.21 26.75 0.66
N HIS A 666 -2.45 25.69 0.36
CA HIS A 666 -1.94 24.75 1.39
C HIS A 666 -1.13 25.46 2.49
N HIS A 667 -0.20 26.34 2.13
CA HIS A 667 0.61 27.03 3.13
C HIS A 667 -0.23 27.97 4.00
N ARG A 668 -1.21 28.66 3.40
CA ARG A 668 -2.10 29.57 4.14
C ARG A 668 -3.04 28.82 5.07
N GLU A 669 -3.55 27.67 4.64
CA GLU A 669 -4.34 26.75 5.45
C GLU A 669 -3.58 26.31 6.71
N LEU A 670 -2.34 25.82 6.54
CA LEU A 670 -1.50 25.39 7.66
C LEU A 670 -1.21 26.55 8.63
N GLN A 671 -0.88 27.73 8.10
CA GLN A 671 -0.65 28.93 8.92
C GLN A 671 -1.89 29.28 9.77
N LEU A 672 -3.06 29.39 9.14
CA LEU A 672 -4.31 29.75 9.83
C LEU A 672 -4.70 28.70 10.87
N THR A 673 -4.46 27.42 10.58
CA THR A 673 -4.71 26.32 11.51
C THR A 673 -3.82 26.47 12.76
N ILE A 674 -2.52 26.64 12.58
CA ILE A 674 -1.57 26.80 13.69
C ILE A 674 -1.84 28.08 14.49
N GLU A 675 -2.14 29.20 13.81
CA GLU A 675 -2.50 30.46 14.45
C GLU A 675 -3.77 30.32 15.31
N ALA A 676 -4.80 29.63 14.81
CA ALA A 676 -6.03 29.38 15.54
C ALA A 676 -5.77 28.53 16.80
N ILE A 677 -5.02 27.44 16.65
CA ILE A 677 -4.63 26.57 17.77
C ILE A 677 -3.83 27.34 18.82
N ARG A 678 -2.80 28.09 18.40
CA ARG A 678 -1.94 28.86 19.30
C ARG A 678 -2.72 29.92 20.08
N SER A 679 -3.69 30.55 19.44
CA SER A 679 -4.50 31.61 20.05
C SER A 679 -5.77 31.11 20.76
N GLY A 680 -5.99 29.79 20.82
CA GLY A 680 -7.20 29.21 21.40
C GLY A 680 -8.49 29.61 20.68
N LYS A 681 -8.40 29.98 19.40
CA LYS A 681 -9.55 30.34 18.57
C LYS A 681 -10.19 29.09 17.97
N PRO A 682 -11.48 29.17 17.60
CA PRO A 682 -12.15 28.10 16.84
C PRO A 682 -11.41 27.76 15.55
N SER A 683 -11.66 26.55 15.04
CA SER A 683 -11.15 26.12 13.73
C SER A 683 -11.52 27.13 12.63
N PRO A 684 -10.61 27.41 11.66
CA PRO A 684 -10.91 28.28 10.52
C PRO A 684 -12.12 27.84 9.69
N ILE A 685 -12.50 26.56 9.78
CA ILE A 685 -13.74 26.02 9.22
C ILE A 685 -14.60 25.50 10.37
N PRO A 686 -15.84 25.99 10.55
CA PRO A 686 -16.74 25.45 11.56
C PRO A 686 -17.00 23.96 11.36
N PHE A 687 -17.11 23.19 12.46
CA PHE A 687 -17.28 21.74 12.39
C PHE A 687 -18.57 21.35 11.66
N GLU A 688 -19.63 22.12 11.84
CA GLU A 688 -20.92 21.94 11.18
C GLU A 688 -20.79 22.07 9.66
N GLU A 689 -19.92 22.96 9.18
CA GLU A 689 -19.65 23.12 7.75
C GLU A 689 -18.83 21.94 7.21
N LEU A 690 -17.89 21.39 7.99
CA LEU A 690 -17.15 20.18 7.63
C LEU A 690 -18.08 18.96 7.50
N VAL A 691 -19.04 18.84 8.42
CA VAL A 691 -20.09 17.82 8.38
C VAL A 691 -20.99 18.02 7.17
N GLU A 692 -21.48 19.24 6.93
CA GLU A 692 -22.33 19.59 5.79
C GLU A 692 -21.67 19.21 4.45
N VAL A 693 -20.40 19.58 4.25
CA VAL A 693 -19.64 19.26 3.04
C VAL A 693 -19.46 17.75 2.89
N THR A 694 -19.10 17.05 3.97
CA THR A 694 -18.87 15.60 3.93
C THR A 694 -20.18 14.87 3.59
N GLU A 695 -21.27 15.19 4.29
CA GLU A 695 -22.60 14.63 4.05
C GLU A 695 -23.10 14.92 2.62
N THR A 696 -22.86 16.13 2.12
CA THR A 696 -23.19 16.48 0.72
C THR A 696 -22.49 15.55 -0.27
N THR A 697 -21.24 15.15 -0.03
CA THR A 697 -20.53 14.26 -0.95
C THR A 697 -21.11 12.84 -0.97
N PHE A 698 -21.61 12.34 0.17
CA PHE A 698 -22.39 11.11 0.21
C PHE A 698 -23.73 11.25 -0.52
N LEU A 699 -24.39 12.39 -0.38
CA LEU A 699 -25.64 12.67 -1.09
C LEU A 699 -25.43 12.77 -2.62
N VAL A 700 -24.26 13.20 -3.10
CA VAL A 700 -23.92 13.14 -4.54
C VAL A 700 -23.95 11.70 -5.04
N GLN A 701 -23.34 10.75 -4.32
CA GLN A 701 -23.37 9.33 -4.69
C GLN A 701 -24.80 8.79 -4.72
N ARG A 702 -25.61 9.14 -3.71
CA ARG A 702 -27.02 8.75 -3.67
C ARG A 702 -27.83 9.36 -4.83
N ALA A 703 -27.61 10.63 -5.16
CA ALA A 703 -28.28 11.31 -6.27
C ALA A 703 -27.89 10.68 -7.62
N LEU A 704 -26.63 10.28 -7.80
CA LEU A 704 -26.20 9.53 -8.99
C LEU A 704 -26.89 8.17 -9.12
N ALA A 705 -27.04 7.45 -8.00
CA ALA A 705 -27.65 6.13 -7.98
C ALA A 705 -29.17 6.17 -8.21
N THR A 706 -29.85 7.22 -7.73
CA THR A 706 -31.32 7.34 -7.75
C THR A 706 -31.85 8.21 -8.90
N GLY A 707 -31.04 9.13 -9.42
CA GLY A 707 -31.48 10.18 -10.33
C GLY A 707 -32.33 11.28 -9.66
N GLU A 708 -32.49 11.24 -8.34
CA GLU A 708 -33.34 12.16 -7.59
C GLU A 708 -32.60 13.42 -7.15
N VAL A 709 -33.35 14.51 -6.95
CA VAL A 709 -32.87 15.71 -6.25
C VAL A 709 -33.05 15.50 -4.74
N ILE A 710 -31.96 15.55 -3.99
CA ILE A 710 -31.96 15.23 -2.55
C ILE A 710 -31.72 16.49 -1.73
N ARG A 711 -32.58 16.76 -0.74
CA ARG A 711 -32.46 17.88 0.21
C ARG A 711 -31.72 17.43 1.46
N LEU A 712 -30.85 18.28 2.00
CA LEU A 712 -30.07 17.96 3.21
C LEU A 712 -30.95 17.84 4.46
N ALA A 713 -32.08 18.57 4.54
CA ALA A 713 -33.01 18.49 5.67
C ALA A 713 -33.91 17.23 5.71
N GLN A 714 -33.80 16.31 4.74
CA GLN A 714 -34.58 15.06 4.68
C GLN A 714 -33.80 13.82 5.13
N THR A 715 -32.62 13.96 5.73
CA THR A 715 -31.85 12.84 6.27
C THR A 715 -32.29 12.51 7.70
N ASP A 716 -33.56 12.18 7.85
CA ASP A 716 -34.04 11.37 8.97
C ASP A 716 -34.74 10.14 8.38
N ARG A 717 -34.29 8.96 8.83
CA ARG A 717 -34.74 7.58 8.50
C ARG A 717 -34.20 7.00 7.19
N ALA A 718 -33.22 6.10 7.35
CA ALA A 718 -33.03 5.00 6.42
C ALA A 718 -34.36 4.22 6.27
N PRO A 719 -34.73 3.76 5.06
CA PRO A 719 -35.78 2.76 4.95
C PRO A 719 -35.23 1.47 5.58
N THR A 720 -35.75 1.11 6.74
CA THR A 720 -35.69 -0.26 7.22
C THR A 720 -36.24 -1.14 6.10
N ARG A 721 -35.39 -1.98 5.50
CA ARG A 721 -35.85 -3.12 4.70
C ARG A 721 -36.64 -4.01 5.64
N SER A 722 -37.97 -3.82 5.70
CA SER A 722 -38.85 -4.89 6.14
C SER A 722 -38.69 -6.00 5.11
N ALA A 723 -38.20 -7.15 5.56
CA ALA A 723 -38.25 -8.36 4.78
C ALA A 723 -39.72 -8.61 4.38
N PRO A 724 -40.01 -9.04 3.14
CA PRO A 724 -41.35 -9.52 2.83
C PRO A 724 -41.65 -10.73 3.74
N PRO A 725 -42.88 -10.90 4.22
CA PRO A 725 -43.24 -12.03 5.06
C PRO A 725 -42.95 -13.34 4.31
N PRO A 726 -42.54 -14.41 5.00
CA PRO A 726 -42.21 -15.67 4.36
C PRO A 726 -43.45 -16.22 3.66
N GLU A 727 -43.32 -16.47 2.36
CA GLU A 727 -44.30 -17.26 1.61
C GLU A 727 -44.40 -18.64 2.26
N MET A 728 -45.60 -18.97 2.73
CA MET A 728 -45.93 -20.30 3.22
C MET A 728 -45.79 -21.32 2.08
N PRO A 729 -45.14 -22.47 2.30
CA PRO A 729 -44.98 -23.48 1.27
C PRO A 729 -46.32 -24.21 1.03
N ASN A 730 -46.94 -23.95 -0.12
CA ASN A 730 -48.02 -24.80 -0.62
C ASN A 730 -47.42 -26.14 -1.07
N SER A 731 -47.54 -27.14 -0.19
CA SER A 731 -47.38 -28.56 -0.55
C SER A 731 -48.75 -29.27 -0.47
N VAL A 732 -49.22 -29.58 -1.69
CA VAL A 732 -50.06 -30.68 -2.15
C VAL A 732 -50.49 -31.74 -1.10
N GLN A 733 -51.80 -32.01 -0.96
CA GLN A 733 -52.47 -33.24 -1.50
C GLN A 733 -53.89 -33.53 -0.97
N ARG A 734 -54.77 -33.78 -1.96
CA ARG A 734 -55.76 -34.88 -2.10
C ARG A 734 -57.23 -34.72 -1.65
N ASN A 735 -58.06 -34.89 -2.69
CA ASN A 735 -59.27 -35.69 -2.82
C ASN A 735 -60.57 -35.23 -2.11
N SER A 736 -61.59 -34.94 -2.92
CA SER A 736 -62.59 -35.95 -3.29
C SER A 736 -63.60 -35.41 -4.31
N ALA A 737 -64.05 -36.31 -5.20
CA ALA A 737 -65.37 -36.44 -5.84
C ALA A 737 -66.09 -35.17 -6.38
N ALA A 738 -66.77 -35.12 -7.51
CA ALA A 738 -67.28 -36.03 -8.55
C ALA A 738 -68.49 -35.25 -9.11
N THR A 739 -68.88 -35.52 -10.37
CA THR A 739 -70.12 -35.04 -11.05
C THR A 739 -70.10 -33.56 -11.43
N GLY A 740 -70.51 -33.11 -12.61
CA GLY A 740 -71.07 -33.67 -13.84
C GLY A 740 -71.18 -32.47 -14.81
N ASP A 741 -70.75 -32.63 -16.05
CA ASP A 741 -71.62 -32.60 -17.24
C ASP A 741 -71.95 -31.21 -17.84
N VAL A 742 -71.91 -31.20 -19.18
CA VAL A 742 -72.49 -30.26 -20.18
C VAL A 742 -71.71 -28.94 -20.40
N ALA A 743 -70.90 -28.76 -21.44
CA ALA A 743 -71.09 -28.75 -22.91
C ALA A 743 -71.48 -27.38 -23.51
N CYS A 744 -70.92 -27.15 -24.72
CA CYS A 744 -71.13 -26.07 -25.70
C CYS A 744 -70.49 -24.71 -25.41
N ALA A 745 -69.79 -24.06 -26.35
CA ALA A 745 -69.26 -24.43 -27.66
C ALA A 745 -68.12 -23.44 -27.99
#